data_AF-A0A0S8B1Y4-F1
#
_entry.id   AF-A0A0S8B1Y4-F1
#
_cell.length_a   1.000
_cell.length_b   1.000
_cell.length_c   1.000
_cell.angle_alpha   90.00
_cell.angle_beta   90.00
_cell.angle_gamma   90.00
#
_symmetry.space_group_name_H-M   'P 1'
#
loop_
_entity.id
_entity.type
_entity.pdbx_description
1 polymer ?
#
loop_
_entity_poly.entity_id
_entity_poly.type
_entity_poly.pdbx_seq_one_letter_code
_entity_poly.pdbx_strand_id
1 'polypeptide(L)'
;MKHWSGWLAAVLVLPVAACGDGGPDIPEPATITADAATDGQSAYAGTRLPRPLAVRVTSSDGSSVTRAEVRWTVIGTTGPTVSDATTLSDGNGRAEVFVQLGDAAETFEVRATLVAVPQETASFTVTSVAAPTLSAVVPASFAGGDTVELRGTGLTNAFRVDIGGQRAGVLGARTDTRLTVQVPSCIAPGAVEIKLLFEYGESAPIIGTFEGSPPLLDLAPGDFLSLEPGVVEGCAAFPGAGAEGAEYLLTPQSTSGVPGVTVDYRLGGTAGVQTPIAALPSSVTAPSTAESFHAYLRERERGFAETATPLPQAAAPAAAAQPIEVGDERDFRVCSIVTCNDPEDFAQVTAVARYVGEHAAVYVDLEAPDTIRTAELNALGQLFDDDLYPVVTGAFGAESDIDENGHVLILMTPVVNGLTPTSECGTAIVTGFFFAIDIDPQFQNDERSNRGEIFYALTPDPAGSAGCAHPVERIERLVPITFSHEMQHMISYHQHVLLRGGGSEVLWLNEGMSHLSEELAALHFEALGDATRFSQFAVGNLYNAFVYLKAPGNNFVLPQLGSGTLEERGASWLFLRWLTDQFGPDIPRRLSETAENGAANIALAAGEPFTRLVAEWFVANWVSDNPDVTLPSADSVKIERFRYSTWDLRATFLQLYNQLPDRFTRPFPIIPFDVTGGNFVLSDTLKAGSGEYVLITQSPGQEGFTLTFTRQDGSQLEGVARPRLNVTRLR
;
A
#
# COMPACT_ATOMS: atom_id res chain seq x y z
N MET A 1 6.54 -22.50 -28.26
CA MET A 1 7.34 -23.03 -29.38
C MET A 1 8.20 -21.90 -29.95
N LYS A 2 9.54 -22.08 -29.91
CA LYS A 2 10.62 -21.43 -30.71
C LYS A 2 10.71 -19.88 -30.69
N HIS A 3 11.66 -19.25 -29.98
CA HIS A 3 13.08 -19.02 -30.32
C HIS A 3 13.34 -18.35 -31.69
N TRP A 4 13.89 -17.13 -31.67
CA TRP A 4 15.13 -16.65 -32.37
C TRP A 4 15.22 -15.10 -32.32
N SER A 5 16.25 -14.41 -31.78
CA SER A 5 17.69 -14.25 -32.15
C SER A 5 17.87 -13.98 -33.65
N GLY A 6 18.61 -13.00 -34.16
CA GLY A 6 19.82 -12.30 -33.74
C GLY A 6 20.63 -12.05 -35.03
N TRP A 7 21.16 -10.84 -35.18
CA TRP A 7 22.27 -10.36 -36.03
C TRP A 7 22.79 -11.22 -37.21
N LEU A 8 22.93 -10.59 -38.40
CA LEU A 8 24.12 -10.76 -39.26
C LEU A 8 24.25 -9.63 -40.30
N ALA A 9 25.47 -9.10 -40.38
CA ALA A 9 25.97 -8.19 -41.39
C ALA A 9 26.36 -8.94 -42.68
N ALA A 10 26.27 -8.27 -43.84
CA ALA A 10 27.37 -8.07 -44.81
C ALA A 10 26.87 -7.82 -46.24
N VAL A 11 27.13 -6.59 -46.71
CA VAL A 11 27.81 -6.22 -47.96
C VAL A 11 27.42 -6.95 -49.27
N LEU A 12 26.85 -6.17 -50.20
CA LEU A 12 27.15 -6.30 -51.63
C LEU A 12 27.46 -4.92 -52.23
N VAL A 13 28.49 -4.87 -53.06
CA VAL A 13 29.20 -3.69 -53.57
C VAL A 13 28.77 -3.36 -55.02
N LEU A 14 28.39 -2.08 -55.23
CA LEU A 14 28.57 -1.17 -56.39
C LEU A 14 27.91 -1.52 -57.77
N PRO A 15 27.44 -0.51 -58.57
CA PRO A 15 28.27 0.61 -59.03
C PRO A 15 27.68 2.03 -59.08
N VAL A 16 28.65 2.92 -59.25
CA VAL A 16 28.71 4.37 -59.39
C VAL A 16 27.68 4.98 -60.36
N ALA A 17 27.04 6.06 -59.91
CA ALA A 17 26.65 7.18 -60.76
C ALA A 17 27.06 8.48 -60.05
N ALA A 18 27.80 9.32 -60.77
CA ALA A 18 28.35 10.59 -60.33
C ALA A 18 27.26 11.65 -60.11
N CYS A 19 27.45 12.51 -59.11
CA CYS A 19 26.94 13.89 -59.04
C CYS A 19 27.69 14.66 -57.94
N GLY A 20 28.32 15.78 -58.31
CA GLY A 20 28.59 16.93 -57.44
C GLY A 20 29.90 16.94 -56.64
N ASP A 21 30.88 17.71 -57.11
CA ASP A 21 31.98 18.22 -56.29
C ASP A 21 31.41 19.20 -55.25
N GLY A 22 31.40 18.77 -54.00
CA GLY A 22 30.89 19.51 -52.84
C GLY A 22 30.71 18.55 -51.67
N GLY A 23 31.81 17.94 -51.19
CA GLY A 23 31.77 17.19 -49.94
C GLY A 23 31.31 18.12 -48.80
N PRO A 24 30.54 17.64 -47.82
CA PRO A 24 30.29 18.43 -46.62
C PRO A 24 31.65 18.74 -45.99
N ASP A 25 31.93 20.03 -45.75
CA ASP A 25 33.10 20.45 -44.98
C ASP A 25 33.14 19.62 -43.70
N ILE A 26 34.16 18.76 -43.55
CA ILE A 26 34.35 18.00 -42.32
C ILE A 26 34.70 19.04 -41.26
N PRO A 27 33.89 19.21 -40.21
CA PRO A 27 34.15 20.24 -39.22
C PRO A 27 35.54 20.05 -38.61
N GLU A 28 36.43 21.03 -38.76
CA GLU A 28 37.77 20.95 -38.19
C GLU A 28 37.72 21.24 -36.67
N PRO A 29 38.47 20.49 -35.84
CA PRO A 29 38.54 20.77 -34.41
C PRO A 29 39.06 22.18 -34.14
N ALA A 30 38.29 23.01 -33.43
CA ALA A 30 38.66 24.39 -33.12
C ALA A 30 38.68 24.69 -31.63
N THR A 31 37.76 24.15 -30.83
CA THR A 31 37.70 24.41 -29.38
C THR A 31 37.48 23.12 -28.59
N ILE A 32 37.95 23.11 -27.35
CA ILE A 32 37.75 22.02 -26.38
C ILE A 32 37.22 22.61 -25.08
N THR A 33 36.17 21.99 -24.52
CA THR A 33 35.54 22.45 -23.28
C THR A 33 35.39 21.29 -22.31
N ALA A 34 35.70 21.52 -21.02
CA ALA A 34 35.43 20.55 -19.98
C ALA A 34 33.92 20.35 -19.81
N ASP A 35 33.49 19.11 -19.70
CA ASP A 35 32.15 18.81 -19.19
C ASP A 35 32.16 19.05 -17.68
N ALA A 36 31.56 20.17 -17.27
CA ALA A 36 31.54 20.61 -15.88
C ALA A 36 30.94 19.56 -14.92
N ALA A 37 30.09 18.65 -15.40
CA ALA A 37 29.52 17.59 -14.56
C ALA A 37 30.55 16.52 -14.15
N THR A 38 31.70 16.46 -14.84
CA THR A 38 32.77 15.48 -14.63
C THR A 38 34.00 16.04 -13.91
N ASP A 39 34.02 17.35 -13.62
CA ASP A 39 35.12 18.02 -12.90
C ASP A 39 34.94 17.95 -11.36
N GLY A 40 36.01 18.23 -10.62
CA GLY A 40 35.99 18.34 -9.15
C GLY A 40 35.84 17.01 -8.41
N GLN A 41 36.11 15.88 -9.08
CA GLN A 41 35.91 14.56 -8.50
C GLN A 41 36.92 14.23 -7.40
N SER A 42 36.46 13.47 -6.40
CA SER A 42 37.28 12.96 -5.30
C SER A 42 37.13 11.45 -5.15
N ALA A 43 38.20 10.75 -4.74
CA ALA A 43 38.16 9.34 -4.33
C ALA A 43 39.36 9.01 -3.41
N TYR A 44 39.38 7.80 -2.85
CA TYR A 44 40.49 7.36 -2.00
C TYR A 44 41.77 7.13 -2.80
N ALA A 45 42.90 7.42 -2.18
CA ALA A 45 44.22 7.12 -2.72
C ALA A 45 44.32 5.64 -3.12
N GLY A 46 44.90 5.38 -4.29
CA GLY A 46 45.03 4.04 -4.87
C GLY A 46 43.78 3.50 -5.57
N THR A 47 42.66 4.24 -5.66
CA THR A 47 41.44 3.81 -6.38
C THR A 47 41.22 4.57 -7.70
N ARG A 48 40.28 4.10 -8.52
CA ARG A 48 39.84 4.82 -9.73
C ARG A 48 38.81 5.90 -9.37
N LEU A 49 38.74 6.98 -10.16
CA LEU A 49 37.66 7.95 -10.04
C LEU A 49 36.28 7.31 -10.33
N PRO A 50 35.21 7.78 -9.66
CA PRO A 50 33.86 7.23 -9.84
C PRO A 50 33.32 7.42 -11.26
N ARG A 51 33.68 8.52 -11.93
CA ARG A 51 33.26 8.83 -13.30
C ARG A 51 34.48 9.20 -14.16
N PRO A 52 34.47 8.90 -15.46
CA PRO A 52 35.50 9.40 -16.37
C PRO A 52 35.44 10.93 -16.45
N LEU A 53 36.59 11.56 -16.69
CA LEU A 53 36.66 12.96 -17.07
C LEU A 53 36.26 13.09 -18.54
N ALA A 54 35.47 14.10 -18.88
CA ALA A 54 34.93 14.26 -20.22
C ALA A 54 35.11 15.68 -20.76
N VAL A 55 35.42 15.78 -22.05
CA VAL A 55 35.47 17.04 -22.80
C VAL A 55 34.53 16.99 -24.00
N ARG A 56 34.12 18.16 -24.48
CA ARG A 56 33.45 18.34 -25.77
C ARG A 56 34.34 19.13 -26.72
N VAL A 57 34.51 18.62 -27.93
CA VAL A 57 35.28 19.22 -29.02
C VAL A 57 34.33 19.71 -30.11
N THR A 58 34.47 20.98 -30.48
CA THR A 58 33.65 21.62 -31.51
C THR A 58 34.50 22.36 -32.53
N SER A 59 33.93 22.59 -33.71
CA SER A 59 34.48 23.43 -34.76
C SER A 59 34.21 24.92 -34.47
N SER A 60 34.80 25.80 -35.26
CA SER A 60 34.67 27.25 -35.13
C SER A 60 33.24 27.76 -35.31
N ASP A 61 32.39 26.98 -35.99
CA ASP A 61 30.95 27.23 -36.16
C ASP A 61 30.08 26.62 -35.04
N GLY A 62 30.70 25.98 -34.04
CA GLY A 62 30.04 25.33 -32.91
C GLY A 62 29.54 23.91 -33.18
N SER A 63 29.72 23.37 -34.39
CA SER A 63 29.36 21.98 -34.69
C SER A 63 30.25 20.97 -33.95
N SER A 64 29.70 19.81 -33.59
CA SER A 64 30.45 18.76 -32.89
C SER A 64 31.44 18.05 -33.82
N VAL A 65 32.67 17.84 -33.37
CA VAL A 65 33.72 17.26 -34.20
C VAL A 65 34.00 15.83 -33.80
N THR A 66 33.72 14.88 -34.69
CA THR A 66 33.98 13.46 -34.44
C THR A 66 35.43 13.08 -34.72
N ARG A 67 35.95 12.11 -33.97
CA ARG A 67 37.30 11.55 -34.08
C ARG A 67 38.42 12.59 -33.89
N ALA A 68 38.14 13.72 -33.24
CA ALA A 68 39.16 14.66 -32.81
C ALA A 68 40.04 14.01 -31.74
N GLU A 69 41.36 14.14 -31.90
CA GLU A 69 42.32 13.57 -30.97
C GLU A 69 42.54 14.49 -29.77
N VAL A 70 42.29 13.98 -28.57
CA VAL A 70 42.46 14.67 -27.29
C VAL A 70 43.54 13.95 -26.50
N ARG A 71 44.58 14.69 -26.11
CA ARG A 71 45.67 14.19 -25.27
C ARG A 71 45.40 14.53 -23.80
N TRP A 72 45.54 13.55 -22.92
CA TRP A 72 45.35 13.70 -21.47
C TRP A 72 46.68 13.66 -20.74
N THR A 73 46.92 14.63 -19.88
CA THR A 73 48.15 14.73 -19.10
C THR A 73 47.83 15.01 -17.63
N VAL A 74 48.41 14.22 -16.72
CA VAL A 74 48.38 14.50 -15.28
C VAL A 74 49.44 15.57 -14.98
N ILE A 75 49.06 16.63 -14.29
CA ILE A 75 49.91 17.79 -14.01
C ILE A 75 50.13 17.90 -12.50
N GLY A 76 51.39 18.13 -12.11
CA GLY A 76 51.78 18.40 -10.73
C GLY A 76 52.12 17.17 -9.88
N THR A 77 51.91 15.96 -10.39
CA THR A 77 52.23 14.68 -9.70
C THR A 77 52.57 13.57 -10.72
N THR A 78 53.12 12.46 -10.24
CA THR A 78 53.51 11.28 -11.05
C THR A 78 52.85 9.98 -10.60
N GLY A 79 52.06 10.00 -9.52
CA GLY A 79 51.38 8.81 -8.99
C GLY A 79 50.12 8.42 -9.78
N PRO A 80 49.17 9.33 -10.02
CA PRO A 80 47.97 9.06 -10.80
C PRO A 80 48.26 8.74 -12.26
N THR A 81 47.45 7.86 -12.85
CA THR A 81 47.52 7.48 -14.26
C THR A 81 46.18 7.65 -14.96
N VAL A 82 46.21 7.90 -16.26
CA VAL A 82 45.02 7.92 -17.12
C VAL A 82 44.91 6.60 -17.88
N SER A 83 43.69 6.14 -18.15
CA SER A 83 43.46 4.87 -18.87
C SER A 83 44.07 4.88 -20.27
N ASP A 84 44.04 6.05 -20.93
CA ASP A 84 44.63 6.29 -22.23
C ASP A 84 45.24 7.69 -22.27
N ALA A 85 46.49 7.82 -22.73
CA ALA A 85 47.14 9.13 -22.88
C ALA A 85 46.50 9.97 -24.01
N THR A 86 45.79 9.31 -24.92
CA THR A 86 45.10 9.93 -26.06
C THR A 86 43.77 9.24 -26.31
N THR A 87 42.70 10.01 -26.48
CA THR A 87 41.35 9.52 -26.80
C THR A 87 40.80 10.21 -28.03
N LEU A 88 39.83 9.58 -28.71
CA LEU A 88 39.13 10.18 -29.84
C LEU A 88 37.72 10.61 -29.43
N SER A 89 37.27 11.77 -29.90
CA SER A 89 35.88 12.19 -29.71
C SER A 89 34.90 11.32 -30.50
N ASP A 90 33.70 11.14 -29.96
CA ASP A 90 32.61 10.38 -30.57
C ASP A 90 31.82 11.22 -31.61
N GLY A 91 30.69 10.69 -32.10
CA GLY A 91 29.82 11.41 -33.06
C GLY A 91 29.21 12.71 -32.54
N ASN A 92 29.23 12.93 -31.23
CA ASN A 92 28.74 14.13 -30.56
C ASN A 92 29.89 15.05 -30.10
N GLY A 93 31.11 14.78 -30.56
CA GLY A 93 32.29 15.54 -30.19
C GLY A 93 32.78 15.27 -28.76
N ARG A 94 32.30 14.23 -28.09
CA ARG A 94 32.66 13.95 -26.70
C ARG A 94 33.81 12.96 -26.61
N ALA A 95 34.84 13.28 -25.82
CA ALA A 95 35.97 12.39 -25.53
C ALA A 95 36.12 12.22 -24.02
N GLU A 96 36.47 11.01 -23.57
CA GLU A 96 36.51 10.65 -22.15
C GLU A 96 37.74 9.85 -21.77
N VAL A 97 38.23 10.05 -20.53
CA VAL A 97 39.31 9.25 -19.95
C VAL A 97 39.02 8.90 -18.50
N PHE A 98 39.42 7.71 -18.07
CA PHE A 98 39.37 7.37 -16.66
C PHE A 98 40.71 7.64 -15.96
N VAL A 99 40.66 8.05 -14.70
CA VAL A 99 41.85 8.31 -13.87
C VAL A 99 41.93 7.27 -12.77
N GLN A 100 43.09 6.63 -12.65
CA GLN A 100 43.50 5.81 -11.51
C GLN A 100 44.37 6.67 -10.60
N LEU A 101 43.98 6.84 -9.34
CA LEU A 101 44.70 7.66 -8.36
C LEU A 101 45.94 6.93 -7.84
N GLY A 102 46.97 7.70 -7.49
CA GLY A 102 48.16 7.20 -6.79
C GLY A 102 47.91 7.02 -5.29
N ASP A 103 48.90 6.48 -4.57
CA ASP A 103 48.78 6.14 -3.14
C ASP A 103 48.87 7.35 -2.19
N ALA A 104 49.19 8.55 -2.71
CA ALA A 104 49.27 9.77 -1.93
C ALA A 104 47.92 10.50 -1.88
N ALA A 105 47.59 11.08 -0.72
CA ALA A 105 46.52 12.05 -0.60
C ALA A 105 47.01 13.41 -1.12
N GLU A 106 46.39 13.90 -2.19
CA GLU A 106 46.82 15.10 -2.91
C GLU A 106 45.70 15.63 -3.82
N THR A 107 45.74 16.92 -4.13
CA THR A 107 44.92 17.52 -5.20
C THR A 107 45.81 17.83 -6.39
N PHE A 108 45.40 17.43 -7.59
CA PHE A 108 46.16 17.61 -8.81
C PHE A 108 45.25 17.95 -10.00
N GLU A 109 45.86 18.38 -11.10
CA GLU A 109 45.14 18.73 -12.32
C GLU A 109 45.31 17.63 -13.36
N VAL A 110 44.22 17.28 -14.06
CA VAL A 110 44.29 16.54 -15.31
C VAL A 110 43.93 17.48 -16.44
N ARG A 111 44.81 17.60 -17.43
CA ARG A 111 44.64 18.48 -18.58
C ARG A 111 44.34 17.68 -19.84
N ALA A 112 43.25 18.03 -20.49
CA ALA A 112 42.92 17.63 -21.85
C ALA A 112 43.41 18.69 -22.84
N THR A 113 44.20 18.28 -23.82
CA THR A 113 44.72 19.16 -24.88
C THR A 113 44.25 18.66 -26.22
N LEU A 114 43.65 19.56 -27.01
CA LEU A 114 43.25 19.23 -28.38
C LEU A 114 44.51 19.12 -29.26
N VAL A 115 44.76 17.97 -29.86
CA VAL A 115 46.02 17.73 -30.60
C VAL A 115 46.13 18.60 -31.85
N ALA A 116 44.99 18.83 -32.54
CA ALA A 116 44.94 19.67 -33.74
C ALA A 116 45.20 21.16 -33.44
N VAL A 117 44.85 21.62 -32.23
CA VAL A 117 45.01 23.01 -31.79
C VAL A 117 45.61 23.01 -30.38
N PRO A 118 46.94 22.82 -30.21
CA PRO A 118 47.54 22.56 -28.89
C PRO A 118 47.40 23.67 -27.85
N GLN A 119 46.99 24.88 -28.24
CA GLN A 119 46.70 25.99 -27.32
C GLN A 119 45.34 25.84 -26.63
N GLU A 120 44.44 25.05 -27.22
CA GLU A 120 43.11 24.79 -26.70
C GLU A 120 43.19 23.63 -25.70
N THR A 121 42.87 23.95 -24.44
CA THR A 121 42.96 23.01 -23.34
C THR A 121 41.76 23.13 -22.40
N ALA A 122 41.41 22.02 -21.77
CA ALA A 122 40.45 21.94 -20.70
C ALA A 122 41.10 21.27 -19.49
N SER A 123 40.89 21.81 -18.30
CA SER A 123 41.52 21.35 -17.07
C SER A 123 40.49 20.85 -16.10
N PHE A 124 40.83 19.78 -15.39
CA PHE A 124 40.02 19.16 -14.35
C PHE A 124 40.78 19.13 -13.04
N THR A 125 40.12 19.48 -11.94
CA THR A 125 40.65 19.33 -10.59
C THR A 125 40.24 17.97 -10.03
N VAL A 126 41.22 17.18 -9.60
CA VAL A 126 41.02 15.86 -9.02
C VAL A 126 41.61 15.83 -7.62
N THR A 127 40.87 15.31 -6.64
CA THR A 127 41.34 15.17 -5.26
C THR A 127 41.43 13.71 -4.83
N SER A 128 42.64 13.26 -4.52
CA SER A 128 42.94 12.00 -3.86
C SER A 128 42.91 12.20 -2.35
N VAL A 129 42.05 11.46 -1.66
CA VAL A 129 41.86 11.56 -0.20
C VAL A 129 42.50 10.36 0.49
N ALA A 130 43.08 10.55 1.68
CA ALA A 130 43.62 9.44 2.47
C ALA A 130 42.51 8.44 2.82
N ALA A 131 42.78 7.15 2.61
CA ALA A 131 41.85 6.08 2.98
C ALA A 131 41.78 5.96 4.52
N PRO A 132 40.57 5.82 5.09
CA PRO A 132 40.41 5.58 6.52
C PRO A 132 40.94 4.19 6.89
N THR A 133 41.46 4.07 8.11
CA THR A 133 41.99 2.78 8.62
C THR A 133 41.26 2.36 9.87
N LEU A 134 40.95 1.07 9.98
CA LEU A 134 40.60 0.42 11.23
C LEU A 134 41.81 -0.33 11.76
N SER A 135 42.11 -0.15 13.04
CA SER A 135 43.30 -0.73 13.68
C SER A 135 42.96 -1.66 14.84
N ALA A 136 41.84 -1.43 15.54
CA ALA A 136 41.43 -2.26 16.66
C ALA A 136 39.94 -2.10 16.99
N VAL A 137 39.39 -3.13 17.62
CA VAL A 137 38.12 -3.15 18.35
C VAL A 137 38.42 -3.49 19.81
N VAL A 138 37.84 -2.74 20.75
CA VAL A 138 38.10 -2.92 22.18
C VAL A 138 36.78 -2.95 22.96
N PRO A 139 36.49 -4.02 23.73
CA PRO A 139 37.21 -5.29 23.79
C PRO A 139 37.20 -6.05 22.45
N ALA A 140 38.16 -6.97 22.24
CA ALA A 140 38.25 -7.76 21.00
C ALA A 140 37.31 -8.99 20.98
N SER A 141 36.86 -9.40 22.15
CA SER A 141 35.74 -10.33 22.36
C SER A 141 34.54 -9.56 22.88
N PHE A 142 33.35 -9.81 22.34
CA PHE A 142 32.13 -9.10 22.69
C PHE A 142 30.89 -9.95 22.41
N ALA A 143 29.77 -9.59 23.01
CA ALA A 143 28.46 -10.19 22.79
C ALA A 143 27.45 -9.15 22.28
N GLY A 144 26.26 -9.62 21.90
CA GLY A 144 25.16 -8.76 21.50
C GLY A 144 24.80 -7.74 22.58
N GLY A 145 24.62 -6.48 22.21
CA GLY A 145 24.31 -5.39 23.12
C GLY A 145 25.53 -4.76 23.81
N ASP A 146 26.71 -5.39 23.75
CA ASP A 146 27.93 -4.80 24.30
C ASP A 146 28.29 -3.50 23.59
N THR A 147 28.97 -2.61 24.31
CA THR A 147 29.57 -1.41 23.73
C THR A 147 31.05 -1.67 23.44
N VAL A 148 31.47 -1.46 22.19
CA VAL A 148 32.86 -1.59 21.76
C VAL A 148 33.40 -0.27 21.18
N GLU A 149 34.68 -0.01 21.42
CA GLU A 149 35.39 1.14 20.85
C GLU A 149 36.20 0.69 19.63
N LEU A 150 35.89 1.24 18.46
CA LEU A 150 36.66 1.10 17.23
C LEU A 150 37.72 2.20 17.17
N ARG A 151 38.97 1.82 16.88
CA ARG A 151 40.13 2.71 16.80
C ARG A 151 40.72 2.72 15.40
N GLY A 152 41.18 3.89 14.95
CA GLY A 152 41.65 4.05 13.58
C GLY A 152 42.09 5.46 13.24
N THR A 153 41.97 5.81 11.95
CA THR A 153 42.18 7.16 11.41
C THR A 153 41.10 7.48 10.37
N GLY A 154 40.70 8.75 10.24
CA GLY A 154 39.68 9.14 9.26
C GLY A 154 38.25 8.70 9.61
N LEU A 155 37.96 8.36 10.88
CA LEU A 155 36.69 7.69 11.25
C LEU A 155 35.47 8.62 11.25
N THR A 156 35.68 9.94 11.25
CA THR A 156 34.60 10.94 11.37
C THR A 156 33.58 10.83 10.23
N ASN A 157 34.03 10.43 9.04
CA ASN A 157 33.22 10.41 7.81
C ASN A 157 32.57 9.06 7.52
N ALA A 158 32.71 8.07 8.41
CA ALA A 158 32.02 6.79 8.23
C ALA A 158 30.51 7.02 8.32
N PHE A 159 29.71 6.66 7.32
CA PHE A 159 28.26 6.76 7.45
C PHE A 159 27.64 5.48 8.04
N ARG A 160 28.36 4.36 8.00
CA ARG A 160 27.91 3.07 8.54
C ARG A 160 29.06 2.23 9.12
N VAL A 161 28.74 1.43 10.13
CA VAL A 161 29.62 0.45 10.77
C VAL A 161 28.93 -0.89 10.68
N ASP A 162 29.63 -1.91 10.21
CA ASP A 162 29.15 -3.29 10.16
C ASP A 162 30.03 -4.19 11.04
N ILE A 163 29.40 -5.05 11.83
CA ILE A 163 30.01 -6.12 12.64
C ILE A 163 29.32 -7.42 12.26
N GLY A 164 30.07 -8.41 11.77
CA GLY A 164 29.52 -9.70 11.35
C GLY A 164 28.48 -9.58 10.22
N GLY A 165 28.62 -8.57 9.36
CA GLY A 165 27.66 -8.26 8.28
C GLY A 165 26.38 -7.54 8.73
N GLN A 166 26.25 -7.22 10.02
CA GLN A 166 25.11 -6.51 10.60
C GLN A 166 25.50 -5.08 10.96
N ARG A 167 24.58 -4.13 10.77
CA ARG A 167 24.82 -2.71 11.08
C ARG A 167 24.88 -2.50 12.58
N ALA A 168 26.00 -1.96 13.07
CA ALA A 168 26.19 -1.57 14.46
C ALA A 168 25.64 -0.17 14.74
N GLY A 169 25.05 0.02 15.93
CA GLY A 169 24.54 1.31 16.37
C GLY A 169 25.68 2.21 16.82
N VAL A 170 25.85 3.39 16.22
CA VAL A 170 26.92 4.33 16.64
C VAL A 170 26.47 5.09 17.89
N LEU A 171 27.29 5.03 18.94
CA LEU A 171 27.04 5.67 20.22
C LEU A 171 27.89 6.94 20.37
N GLY A 172 27.23 8.09 20.56
CA GLY A 172 27.88 9.36 20.86
C GLY A 172 28.59 10.03 19.68
N ALA A 173 29.42 11.03 20.00
CA ALA A 173 30.15 11.82 19.00
C ALA A 173 31.35 11.05 18.44
N ARG A 174 31.52 11.12 17.12
CA ARG A 174 32.65 10.51 16.40
C ARG A 174 33.87 11.41 16.50
N THR A 175 35.04 10.81 16.65
CA THR A 175 36.32 11.51 16.48
C THR A 175 37.08 10.88 15.34
N ASP A 176 38.11 11.56 14.84
CA ASP A 176 38.88 11.05 13.71
C ASP A 176 39.60 9.72 14.01
N THR A 177 39.82 9.40 15.30
CA THR A 177 40.56 8.22 15.73
C THR A 177 39.76 7.20 16.53
N ARG A 178 38.53 7.54 16.94
CA ARG A 178 37.69 6.69 17.80
C ARG A 178 36.22 6.81 17.45
N LEU A 179 35.56 5.66 17.48
CA LEU A 179 34.13 5.50 17.25
C LEU A 179 33.59 4.45 18.23
N THR A 180 32.64 4.84 19.08
CA THR A 180 31.99 3.89 19.99
C THR A 180 30.74 3.34 19.34
N VAL A 181 30.55 2.03 19.37
CA VAL A 181 29.38 1.37 18.76
C VAL A 181 28.80 0.30 19.67
N GLN A 182 27.50 0.07 19.54
CA GLN A 182 26.79 -1.04 20.15
C GLN A 182 26.82 -2.23 19.19
N VAL A 183 27.22 -3.40 19.71
CA VAL A 183 27.34 -4.64 18.95
C VAL A 183 25.94 -5.21 18.66
N PRO A 184 25.61 -5.55 17.41
CA PRO A 184 24.35 -6.19 17.06
C PRO A 184 24.17 -7.54 17.76
N SER A 185 22.96 -7.84 18.20
CA SER A 185 22.60 -9.10 18.87
C SER A 185 22.46 -10.31 17.94
N CYS A 186 22.28 -10.08 16.64
CA CYS A 186 21.94 -11.09 15.64
C CYS A 186 23.14 -11.59 14.82
N ILE A 187 24.21 -11.99 15.50
CA ILE A 187 25.45 -12.44 14.88
C ILE A 187 25.72 -13.89 15.28
N ALA A 188 26.24 -14.70 14.36
CA ALA A 188 26.65 -16.06 14.67
C ALA A 188 27.90 -16.05 15.58
N PRO A 189 27.96 -16.90 16.63
CA PRO A 189 29.16 -17.02 17.46
C PRO A 189 30.41 -17.34 16.64
N GLY A 190 31.54 -16.71 16.97
CA GLY A 190 32.84 -16.95 16.35
C GLY A 190 33.55 -15.69 15.85
N ALA A 191 34.51 -15.88 14.94
CA ALA A 191 35.28 -14.78 14.37
C ALA A 191 34.41 -13.97 13.39
N VAL A 192 34.36 -12.66 13.57
CA VAL A 192 33.50 -11.75 12.79
C VAL A 192 34.30 -10.59 12.23
N GLU A 193 34.02 -10.23 10.97
CA GLU A 193 34.60 -9.05 10.33
C GLU A 193 33.93 -7.77 10.83
N ILE A 194 34.71 -6.73 11.03
CA ILE A 194 34.27 -5.37 11.36
C ILE A 194 34.76 -4.44 10.27
N LYS A 195 33.84 -3.69 9.64
CA LYS A 195 34.10 -2.75 8.55
C LYS A 195 33.37 -1.44 8.75
N LEU A 196 33.95 -0.36 8.27
CA LEU A 196 33.30 0.95 8.16
C LEU A 196 33.06 1.26 6.69
N LEU A 197 31.89 1.81 6.39
CA LEU A 197 31.52 2.27 5.06
C LEU A 197 31.56 3.80 5.02
N PHE A 198 32.12 4.31 3.92
CA PHE A 198 32.36 5.71 3.66
C PHE A 198 31.93 6.06 2.23
N GLU A 199 31.83 7.37 1.93
CA GLU A 199 31.38 7.88 0.63
C GLU A 199 32.16 7.27 -0.56
N TYR A 200 33.46 7.04 -0.41
CA TYR A 200 34.35 6.56 -1.48
C TYR A 200 34.76 5.09 -1.36
N GLY A 201 34.21 4.32 -0.41
CA GLY A 201 34.53 2.91 -0.25
C GLY A 201 34.44 2.37 1.19
N GLU A 202 34.96 1.17 1.40
CA GLU A 202 34.98 0.47 2.71
C GLU A 202 36.39 0.46 3.31
N SER A 203 36.48 0.43 4.64
CA SER A 203 37.75 0.15 5.31
C SER A 203 38.19 -1.30 5.10
N ALA A 204 39.49 -1.56 5.16
CA ALA A 204 39.99 -2.92 5.38
C ALA A 204 39.36 -3.50 6.68
N PRO A 205 38.90 -4.76 6.68
CA PRO A 205 38.28 -5.35 7.86
C PRO A 205 39.29 -5.60 8.97
N ILE A 206 38.82 -5.49 10.20
CA ILE A 206 39.47 -6.11 11.36
C ILE A 206 38.61 -7.26 11.88
N ILE A 207 39.21 -8.19 12.63
CA ILE A 207 38.51 -9.35 13.19
C ILE A 207 38.26 -9.13 14.68
N GLY A 208 37.02 -9.33 15.10
CA GLY A 208 36.62 -9.52 16.51
C GLY A 208 36.11 -10.94 16.75
N THR A 209 35.87 -11.29 18.01
CA THR A 209 35.24 -12.55 18.41
C THR A 209 33.87 -12.27 19.03
N PHE A 210 32.81 -12.79 18.41
CA PHE A 210 31.47 -12.72 18.95
C PHE A 210 31.20 -13.95 19.83
N GLU A 211 30.94 -13.75 21.12
CA GLU A 211 30.81 -14.83 22.12
C GLU A 211 29.35 -15.07 22.57
N GLY A 212 28.41 -14.21 22.17
CA GLY A 212 27.01 -14.31 22.54
C GLY A 212 26.19 -15.23 21.64
N SER A 213 25.10 -15.79 22.18
CA SER A 213 23.99 -16.31 21.37
C SER A 213 22.76 -15.45 21.66
N PRO A 214 21.98 -15.04 20.64
CA PRO A 214 20.73 -14.34 20.87
C PRO A 214 19.76 -15.21 21.69
N PRO A 215 18.90 -14.63 22.55
CA PRO A 215 17.86 -15.37 23.24
C PRO A 215 16.95 -16.09 22.24
N LEU A 216 16.69 -17.38 22.49
CA LEU A 216 15.84 -18.19 21.63
C LEU A 216 14.36 -17.91 21.89
N LEU A 217 13.59 -17.81 20.82
CA LEU A 217 12.13 -17.79 20.78
C LEU A 217 11.63 -19.23 20.88
N ASP A 218 11.54 -19.73 22.11
CA ASP A 218 11.02 -21.06 22.40
C ASP A 218 9.49 -21.02 22.49
N LEU A 219 8.83 -21.30 21.37
CA LEU A 219 7.37 -21.31 21.21
C LEU A 219 6.88 -22.76 21.11
N ALA A 220 5.85 -23.12 21.87
CA ALA A 220 5.17 -24.40 21.70
C ALA A 220 4.26 -24.36 20.45
N PRO A 221 3.93 -25.51 19.82
CA PRO A 221 2.93 -25.53 18.75
C PRO A 221 1.63 -24.83 19.18
N GLY A 222 1.13 -23.94 18.32
CA GLY A 222 0.00 -23.05 18.58
C GLY A 222 0.33 -21.74 19.28
N ASP A 223 1.54 -21.55 19.81
CA ASP A 223 1.93 -20.26 20.39
C ASP A 223 2.13 -19.20 19.32
N PHE A 224 1.75 -17.98 19.69
CA PHE A 224 1.88 -16.76 18.90
C PHE A 224 2.65 -15.70 19.67
N LEU A 225 3.53 -14.98 18.97
CA LEU A 225 4.25 -13.83 19.48
C LEU A 225 4.35 -12.74 18.42
N SER A 226 3.99 -11.50 18.77
CA SER A 226 4.18 -10.33 17.92
C SER A 226 5.38 -9.53 18.39
N LEU A 227 6.48 -9.58 17.64
CA LEU A 227 7.74 -8.92 17.98
C LEU A 227 7.80 -7.49 17.43
N GLU A 228 8.21 -6.55 18.26
CA GLU A 228 8.58 -5.21 17.79
C GLU A 228 10.07 -5.19 17.40
N PRO A 229 10.41 -4.90 16.13
CA PRO A 229 11.80 -4.94 15.69
C PRO A 229 12.69 -3.98 16.47
N GLY A 230 12.20 -2.80 16.81
CA GLY A 230 12.96 -1.85 17.66
C GLY A 230 13.33 -2.41 19.04
N VAL A 231 12.44 -3.19 19.66
CA VAL A 231 12.64 -3.76 21.00
C VAL A 231 13.63 -4.93 20.99
N VAL A 232 13.65 -5.72 19.92
CA VAL A 232 14.55 -6.87 19.77
C VAL A 232 15.78 -6.56 18.89
N GLU A 233 16.06 -5.28 18.62
CA GLU A 233 17.14 -4.85 17.72
C GLU A 233 17.11 -5.52 16.34
N GLY A 234 15.89 -5.78 15.85
CA GLY A 234 15.62 -6.48 14.60
C GLY A 234 15.89 -7.99 14.67
N CYS A 235 16.21 -8.55 15.84
CA CYS A 235 16.69 -9.91 15.98
C CYS A 235 15.62 -10.92 16.46
N ALA A 236 15.54 -12.07 15.81
CA ALA A 236 14.71 -13.20 16.23
C ALA A 236 15.48 -14.51 16.03
N ALA A 237 15.78 -15.22 17.12
CA ALA A 237 16.50 -16.50 17.07
C ALA A 237 15.58 -17.67 17.43
N PHE A 238 15.69 -18.77 16.70
CA PHE A 238 14.80 -19.91 16.79
C PHE A 238 15.59 -21.16 17.18
N PRO A 239 15.06 -22.02 18.07
CA PRO A 239 15.74 -23.25 18.47
C PRO A 239 15.90 -24.23 17.29
N GLY A 240 16.81 -25.19 17.47
CA GLY A 240 16.90 -26.34 16.57
C GLY A 240 15.63 -27.19 16.63
N ALA A 241 15.29 -27.79 15.50
CA ALA A 241 14.13 -28.66 15.39
C ALA A 241 14.36 -29.98 16.13
N GLY A 242 13.31 -30.48 16.79
CA GLY A 242 13.28 -31.82 17.36
C GLY A 242 13.19 -32.93 16.30
N ALA A 243 12.94 -34.15 16.74
CA ALA A 243 12.83 -35.32 15.85
C ALA A 243 11.65 -35.25 14.86
N GLU A 244 10.66 -34.40 15.12
CA GLU A 244 9.48 -34.20 14.25
C GLU A 244 9.63 -32.98 13.33
N GLY A 245 10.75 -32.25 13.42
CA GLY A 245 10.95 -30.98 12.73
C GLY A 245 10.26 -29.81 13.44
N ALA A 246 10.11 -28.72 12.72
CA ALA A 246 9.38 -27.53 13.18
C ALA A 246 8.79 -26.77 11.99
N GLU A 247 7.71 -26.03 12.22
CA GLU A 247 7.19 -25.08 11.25
C GLU A 247 6.70 -23.80 11.91
N TYR A 248 6.99 -22.68 11.26
CA TYR A 248 6.61 -21.36 11.71
C TYR A 248 5.94 -20.59 10.58
N LEU A 249 4.82 -19.95 10.87
CA LEU A 249 4.31 -18.87 10.05
C LEU A 249 4.87 -17.55 10.59
N LEU A 250 5.58 -16.83 9.72
CA LEU A 250 6.03 -15.48 9.99
C LEU A 250 5.23 -14.49 9.15
N THR A 251 4.76 -13.42 9.78
CA THR A 251 4.14 -12.31 9.06
C THR A 251 4.83 -10.99 9.40
N PRO A 252 5.80 -10.52 8.58
CA PRO A 252 6.26 -9.15 8.66
C PRO A 252 5.10 -8.24 8.24
N GLN A 253 4.72 -7.31 9.12
CA GLN A 253 3.50 -6.53 8.96
C GLN A 253 3.69 -5.10 9.49
N SER A 254 3.00 -4.12 8.91
CA SER A 254 2.77 -2.82 9.53
C SER A 254 1.44 -2.82 10.27
N THR A 255 1.47 -2.56 11.57
CA THR A 255 0.28 -2.48 12.43
C THR A 255 -0.13 -1.03 12.72
N SER A 256 0.39 -0.08 11.95
CA SER A 256 0.05 1.33 12.08
C SER A 256 -1.46 1.51 11.92
N GLY A 257 -2.08 2.30 12.79
CA GLY A 257 -3.46 2.79 12.62
C GLY A 257 -3.55 4.10 11.82
N VAL A 258 -2.42 4.58 11.29
CA VAL A 258 -2.32 5.84 10.55
C VAL A 258 -2.35 5.54 9.05
N PRO A 259 -3.36 6.03 8.31
CA PRO A 259 -3.47 5.81 6.87
C PRO A 259 -2.26 6.31 6.08
N GLY A 260 -1.92 5.61 4.99
CA GLY A 260 -0.85 6.02 4.06
C GLY A 260 0.59 5.82 4.52
N VAL A 261 0.82 5.36 5.75
CA VAL A 261 2.19 5.15 6.24
C VAL A 261 2.84 3.99 5.50
N THR A 262 4.08 4.21 5.03
CA THR A 262 4.91 3.18 4.41
C THR A 262 6.30 3.11 5.05
N VAL A 263 6.92 1.94 5.01
CA VAL A 263 8.32 1.74 5.39
C VAL A 263 8.95 0.57 4.63
N ASP A 264 10.13 0.81 4.06
CA ASP A 264 10.91 -0.27 3.43
C ASP A 264 11.54 -1.17 4.48
N TYR A 265 11.47 -2.47 4.24
CA TYR A 265 12.00 -3.48 5.13
C TYR A 265 12.87 -4.51 4.41
N ARG A 266 13.62 -5.24 5.22
CA ARG A 266 14.34 -6.45 4.88
C ARG A 266 14.15 -7.46 6.02
N LEU A 267 13.63 -8.63 5.70
CA LEU A 267 13.59 -9.81 6.55
C LEU A 267 14.57 -10.84 5.96
N GLY A 268 15.58 -11.27 6.71
CA GLY A 268 16.51 -12.27 6.19
C GLY A 268 17.29 -13.03 7.25
N GLY A 269 17.76 -14.22 6.89
CA GLY A 269 18.57 -15.06 7.75
C GLY A 269 20.07 -14.93 7.56
N THR A 270 20.83 -15.52 8.48
CA THR A 270 22.29 -15.35 8.67
C THR A 270 23.20 -15.81 7.50
N ALA A 271 22.69 -16.42 6.43
CA ALA A 271 23.49 -16.80 5.25
C ALA A 271 22.70 -16.84 3.92
N GLY A 272 21.66 -16.03 3.77
CA GLY A 272 20.81 -16.05 2.56
C GLY A 272 21.45 -15.36 1.34
N VAL A 273 21.48 -16.06 0.20
CA VAL A 273 21.55 -15.41 -1.12
C VAL A 273 20.28 -14.59 -1.31
N GLN A 274 20.38 -13.39 -1.88
CA GLN A 274 19.19 -12.63 -2.28
C GLN A 274 18.38 -13.46 -3.27
N THR A 275 17.21 -13.94 -2.86
CA THR A 275 16.12 -14.23 -3.79
C THR A 275 15.36 -12.92 -3.96
N PRO A 276 15.61 -12.14 -5.03
CA PRO A 276 14.73 -11.03 -5.32
C PRO A 276 13.33 -11.60 -5.52
N ILE A 277 12.40 -11.23 -4.64
CA ILE A 277 11.00 -11.28 -5.02
C ILE A 277 10.88 -10.21 -6.10
N ALA A 278 10.48 -10.62 -7.29
CA ALA A 278 10.04 -9.65 -8.27
C ALA A 278 8.84 -8.95 -7.63
N ALA A 279 9.04 -7.69 -7.20
CA ALA A 279 7.93 -6.82 -6.82
C ALA A 279 6.89 -6.98 -7.94
N LEU A 280 5.74 -7.57 -7.60
CA LEU A 280 4.64 -7.58 -8.56
C LEU A 280 4.39 -6.10 -8.86
N PRO A 281 4.47 -5.68 -10.14
CA PRO A 281 4.24 -4.29 -10.47
C PRO A 281 2.89 -3.91 -9.87
N SER A 282 2.90 -2.97 -8.94
CA SER A 282 1.68 -2.33 -8.47
C SER A 282 1.14 -1.56 -9.67
N SER A 283 0.19 -2.17 -10.40
CA SER A 283 -0.54 -1.45 -11.42
C SER A 283 -1.48 -0.50 -10.70
N VAL A 284 -1.05 0.74 -10.54
CA VAL A 284 -1.96 1.83 -10.17
C VAL A 284 -2.84 2.07 -11.40
N THR A 285 -3.98 1.39 -11.44
CA THR A 285 -5.03 1.70 -12.41
C THR A 285 -5.67 3.00 -11.97
N ALA A 286 -5.94 3.92 -12.91
CA ALA A 286 -6.70 5.11 -12.59
C ALA A 286 -8.08 4.68 -12.03
N PRO A 287 -8.60 5.35 -10.99
CA PRO A 287 -9.92 5.04 -10.47
C PRO A 287 -10.97 5.27 -11.55
N SER A 288 -11.97 4.41 -11.58
CA SER A 288 -13.18 4.59 -12.38
C SER A 288 -13.94 5.85 -11.97
N THR A 289 -14.87 6.28 -12.82
CA THR A 289 -15.76 7.40 -12.52
C THR A 289 -16.59 7.11 -11.25
N ALA A 290 -17.07 5.88 -11.08
CA ALA A 290 -17.84 5.49 -9.90
C ALA A 290 -17.01 5.56 -8.61
N GLU A 291 -15.77 5.04 -8.62
CA GLU A 291 -14.86 5.14 -7.47
C GLU A 291 -14.50 6.59 -7.15
N SER A 292 -14.31 7.42 -8.19
CA SER A 292 -13.99 8.84 -8.04
C SER A 292 -15.17 9.62 -7.45
N PHE A 293 -16.39 9.36 -7.91
CA PHE A 293 -17.61 9.96 -7.37
C PHE A 293 -17.81 9.60 -5.90
N HIS A 294 -17.69 8.32 -5.56
CA HIS A 294 -17.79 7.86 -4.19
C HIS A 294 -16.76 8.51 -3.28
N ALA A 295 -15.49 8.48 -3.69
CA ALA A 295 -14.40 9.11 -2.93
C ALA A 295 -14.62 10.61 -2.73
N TYR A 296 -15.19 11.28 -3.74
CA TYR A 296 -15.54 12.68 -3.66
C TYR A 296 -16.58 12.95 -2.57
N LEU A 297 -17.69 12.21 -2.55
CA LEU A 297 -18.75 12.36 -1.53
C LEU A 297 -18.18 12.20 -0.11
N ARG A 298 -17.40 11.14 0.13
CA ARG A 298 -16.83 10.86 1.46
C ARG A 298 -15.80 11.92 1.90
N GLU A 299 -15.03 12.48 0.96
CA GLU A 299 -14.10 13.57 1.28
C GLU A 299 -14.85 14.87 1.63
N ARG A 300 -15.96 15.15 0.94
CA ARG A 300 -16.82 16.30 1.26
C ARG A 300 -17.48 16.17 2.62
N GLU A 301 -18.02 15.01 2.93
CA GLU A 301 -18.62 14.71 4.24
C GLU A 301 -17.62 14.92 5.38
N ARG A 302 -16.36 14.51 5.20
CA ARG A 302 -15.31 14.80 6.18
C ARG A 302 -15.11 16.31 6.38
N GLY A 303 -15.05 17.07 5.28
CA GLY A 303 -14.96 18.52 5.35
C GLY A 303 -16.17 19.18 6.03
N PHE A 304 -17.37 18.68 5.77
CA PHE A 304 -18.60 19.17 6.39
C PHE A 304 -18.64 18.90 7.90
N ALA A 305 -18.14 17.74 8.33
CA ALA A 305 -18.08 17.37 9.74
C ALA A 305 -17.20 18.31 10.58
N GLU A 306 -16.17 18.94 9.99
CA GLU A 306 -15.32 19.92 10.69
C GLU A 306 -16.08 21.20 11.09
N THR A 307 -17.14 21.54 10.37
CA THR A 307 -17.97 22.74 10.60
C THR A 307 -19.40 22.43 11.01
N ALA A 308 -19.76 21.16 11.13
CA ALA A 308 -21.10 20.73 11.46
C ALA A 308 -21.51 21.20 12.86
N THR A 309 -22.79 21.58 12.98
CA THR A 309 -23.39 21.90 14.28
C THR A 309 -24.18 20.69 14.76
N PRO A 310 -23.88 20.12 15.95
CA PRO A 310 -24.62 18.98 16.46
C PRO A 310 -26.11 19.28 16.60
N LEU A 311 -26.95 18.31 16.24
CA LEU A 311 -28.37 18.33 16.49
C LEU A 311 -28.62 18.33 18.01
N PRO A 312 -29.56 19.15 18.51
CA PRO A 312 -29.93 19.12 19.92
C PRO A 312 -30.41 17.72 20.34
N GLN A 313 -29.90 17.18 21.44
CA GLN A 313 -30.51 16.01 22.08
C GLN A 313 -31.90 16.41 22.59
N ALA A 314 -32.92 16.02 21.81
CA ALA A 314 -34.34 16.38 21.95
C ALA A 314 -34.67 17.85 21.64
N ALA A 315 -35.16 18.10 20.43
CA ALA A 315 -36.02 19.24 20.16
C ALA A 315 -37.45 18.93 20.66
N ALA A 316 -38.21 19.97 21.04
CA ALA A 316 -39.65 19.84 21.22
C ALA A 316 -40.27 19.34 19.90
N PRO A 317 -41.33 18.51 19.93
CA PRO A 317 -41.92 17.96 18.71
C PRO A 317 -42.29 19.12 17.78
N ALA A 318 -41.73 19.17 16.58
CA ALA A 318 -42.20 20.13 15.60
C ALA A 318 -43.60 19.70 15.13
N ALA A 319 -44.21 20.55 14.31
CA ALA A 319 -45.49 20.20 13.71
C ALA A 319 -45.22 19.01 12.77
N ALA A 320 -45.82 17.85 13.08
CA ALA A 320 -45.69 16.63 12.28
C ALA A 320 -45.82 16.98 10.79
N ALA A 321 -44.84 16.55 9.99
CA ALA A 321 -44.90 16.69 8.55
C ALA A 321 -46.18 16.02 8.02
N GLN A 322 -46.64 16.45 6.84
CA GLN A 322 -47.74 15.74 6.20
C GLN A 322 -47.28 14.31 5.89
N PRO A 323 -48.09 13.29 6.21
CA PRO A 323 -47.75 11.92 5.86
C PRO A 323 -47.66 11.80 4.33
N ILE A 324 -46.65 11.08 3.86
CA ILE A 324 -46.46 10.81 2.44
C ILE A 324 -47.51 9.80 1.98
N GLU A 325 -48.20 10.08 0.88
CA GLU A 325 -49.15 9.16 0.25
C GLU A 325 -48.66 8.72 -1.14
N VAL A 326 -49.05 7.50 -1.55
CA VAL A 326 -48.79 7.04 -2.92
C VAL A 326 -49.49 7.98 -3.91
N GLY A 327 -48.71 8.52 -4.85
CA GLY A 327 -49.15 9.53 -5.81
C GLY A 327 -48.67 10.94 -5.50
N ASP A 328 -48.09 11.20 -4.33
CA ASP A 328 -47.50 12.50 -4.01
C ASP A 328 -46.31 12.81 -4.92
N GLU A 329 -46.28 14.01 -5.48
CA GLU A 329 -45.15 14.52 -6.27
C GLU A 329 -44.27 15.42 -5.41
N ARG A 330 -42.95 15.25 -5.52
CA ARG A 330 -41.94 16.08 -4.87
C ARG A 330 -40.83 16.45 -5.85
N ASP A 331 -40.37 17.69 -5.74
CA ASP A 331 -39.16 18.15 -6.44
C ASP A 331 -37.92 17.80 -5.61
N PHE A 332 -36.91 17.27 -6.28
CA PHE A 332 -35.64 16.86 -5.72
C PHE A 332 -34.46 17.53 -6.42
N ARG A 333 -33.34 17.61 -5.72
CA ARG A 333 -32.03 18.07 -6.20
C ARG A 333 -31.10 16.87 -6.20
N VAL A 334 -30.63 16.45 -7.37
CA VAL A 334 -29.85 15.22 -7.52
C VAL A 334 -28.50 15.56 -8.11
N CYS A 335 -27.41 15.15 -7.45
CA CYS A 335 -26.09 15.34 -8.04
C CYS A 335 -25.99 14.61 -9.39
N SER A 336 -25.54 15.35 -10.41
CA SER A 336 -25.53 14.91 -11.81
C SER A 336 -24.12 14.78 -12.42
N ILE A 337 -23.08 15.10 -11.65
CA ILE A 337 -21.67 14.99 -12.06
C ILE A 337 -20.79 14.60 -10.87
N VAL A 338 -19.59 14.06 -11.14
CA VAL A 338 -18.63 13.59 -10.13
C VAL A 338 -18.40 14.56 -8.96
N THR A 339 -18.38 15.87 -9.23
CA THR A 339 -17.94 16.89 -8.27
C THR A 339 -19.03 17.46 -7.37
N CYS A 340 -20.33 17.25 -7.59
CA CYS A 340 -21.43 17.64 -6.68
C CYS A 340 -21.24 18.91 -5.80
N ASN A 341 -20.63 19.99 -6.32
CA ASN A 341 -20.12 21.06 -5.46
C ASN A 341 -20.95 22.31 -5.57
N ASP A 342 -21.30 22.68 -6.79
CA ASP A 342 -22.01 23.91 -7.07
C ASP A 342 -23.48 23.60 -7.38
N PRO A 343 -24.42 24.55 -7.18
CA PRO A 343 -25.84 24.32 -7.48
C PRO A 343 -26.12 23.80 -8.89
N GLU A 344 -25.28 24.17 -9.85
CA GLU A 344 -25.35 23.73 -11.25
C GLU A 344 -24.99 22.25 -11.44
N ASP A 345 -24.29 21.64 -10.48
CA ASP A 345 -23.98 20.21 -10.47
C ASP A 345 -25.22 19.36 -10.10
N PHE A 346 -26.32 19.98 -9.65
CA PHE A 346 -27.53 19.32 -9.18
C PHE A 346 -28.69 19.48 -10.17
N ALA A 347 -29.12 18.38 -10.76
CA ALA A 347 -30.34 18.34 -11.56
C ALA A 347 -31.58 18.53 -10.67
N GLN A 348 -32.55 19.29 -11.16
CA GLN A 348 -33.89 19.33 -10.56
C GLN A 348 -34.73 18.21 -11.16
N VAL A 349 -35.28 17.35 -10.31
CA VAL A 349 -36.08 16.19 -10.70
C VAL A 349 -37.44 16.29 -10.03
N THR A 350 -38.53 16.11 -10.77
CA THR A 350 -39.86 15.90 -10.18
C THR A 350 -40.14 14.41 -10.18
N ALA A 351 -40.41 13.83 -9.01
CA ALA A 351 -40.66 12.40 -8.84
C ALA A 351 -41.96 12.16 -8.08
N VAL A 352 -42.58 11.01 -8.33
CA VAL A 352 -43.85 10.59 -7.71
C VAL A 352 -43.62 9.43 -6.75
N ALA A 353 -44.22 9.49 -5.55
CA ALA A 353 -44.23 8.38 -4.61
C ALA A 353 -45.01 7.21 -5.19
N ARG A 354 -44.33 6.09 -5.47
CA ARG A 354 -44.93 4.88 -6.06
C ARG A 354 -45.11 3.76 -5.04
N TYR A 355 -44.41 3.84 -3.91
CA TYR A 355 -44.57 2.98 -2.74
C TYR A 355 -44.34 3.82 -1.48
N VAL A 356 -45.14 3.59 -0.45
CA VAL A 356 -44.95 4.13 0.90
C VAL A 356 -45.26 2.99 1.85
N GLY A 357 -44.30 2.62 2.68
CA GLY A 357 -44.47 1.60 3.71
C GLY A 357 -44.28 2.16 5.12
N GLU A 358 -43.63 1.43 6.01
CA GLU A 358 -43.47 1.84 7.42
C GLU A 358 -42.23 2.72 7.63
N HIS A 359 -41.14 2.45 6.91
CA HIS A 359 -39.85 3.12 7.11
C HIS A 359 -39.29 3.74 5.83
N ALA A 360 -39.82 3.39 4.65
CA ALA A 360 -39.32 3.86 3.37
C ALA A 360 -40.45 4.32 2.44
N ALA A 361 -40.15 5.35 1.66
CA ALA A 361 -40.99 5.82 0.56
C ALA A 361 -40.19 5.82 -0.76
N VAL A 362 -40.64 5.06 -1.75
CA VAL A 362 -39.98 4.98 -3.06
C VAL A 362 -40.59 5.99 -4.01
N TYR A 363 -39.79 7.00 -4.38
CA TYR A 363 -40.07 7.98 -5.40
C TYR A 363 -39.47 7.55 -6.73
N VAL A 364 -40.25 7.63 -7.81
CA VAL A 364 -39.77 7.38 -9.17
C VAL A 364 -39.87 8.66 -9.97
N ASP A 365 -38.74 9.08 -10.53
CA ASP A 365 -38.63 10.23 -11.42
C ASP A 365 -39.64 10.13 -12.57
N LEU A 366 -40.36 11.23 -12.85
CA LEU A 366 -41.33 11.28 -13.95
C LEU A 366 -40.68 11.14 -15.33
N GLU A 367 -39.38 11.41 -15.46
CA GLU A 367 -38.60 11.18 -16.68
C GLU A 367 -38.06 9.74 -16.80
N ALA A 368 -38.23 8.89 -15.77
CA ALA A 368 -37.82 7.50 -15.85
C ALA A 368 -38.65 6.70 -16.86
N PRO A 369 -38.03 5.79 -17.64
CA PRO A 369 -38.78 4.88 -18.50
C PRO A 369 -39.79 4.03 -17.70
N ASP A 370 -41.05 4.00 -18.15
CA ASP A 370 -42.12 3.18 -17.55
C ASP A 370 -41.92 1.69 -17.87
N THR A 371 -40.93 1.09 -17.21
CA THR A 371 -40.45 -0.28 -17.46
C THR A 371 -40.57 -1.19 -16.25
N ILE A 372 -40.53 -0.63 -15.03
CA ILE A 372 -40.74 -1.37 -13.78
C ILE A 372 -42.22 -1.39 -13.41
N ARG A 373 -42.76 -2.57 -13.14
CA ARG A 373 -44.16 -2.76 -12.79
C ARG A 373 -44.40 -2.37 -11.34
N THR A 374 -45.62 -1.93 -11.02
CA THR A 374 -46.03 -1.64 -9.64
C THR A 374 -45.78 -2.81 -8.67
N ALA A 375 -45.97 -4.05 -9.13
CA ALA A 375 -45.69 -5.22 -8.30
C ALA A 375 -44.19 -5.39 -7.98
N GLU A 376 -43.31 -5.03 -8.90
CA GLU A 376 -41.85 -5.08 -8.71
C GLU A 376 -41.40 -3.95 -7.78
N LEU A 377 -41.93 -2.73 -7.97
CA LEU A 377 -41.69 -1.60 -7.05
C LEU A 377 -42.19 -1.90 -5.64
N ASN A 378 -43.38 -2.50 -5.49
CA ASN A 378 -43.89 -2.87 -4.17
C ASN A 378 -43.03 -3.95 -3.51
N ALA A 379 -42.56 -4.94 -4.27
CA ALA A 379 -41.67 -5.97 -3.74
C ALA A 379 -40.31 -5.38 -3.33
N LEU A 380 -39.81 -4.40 -4.08
CA LEU A 380 -38.59 -3.68 -3.75
C LEU A 380 -38.78 -2.83 -2.48
N GLY A 381 -39.88 -2.08 -2.37
CA GLY A 381 -40.24 -1.31 -1.18
C GLY A 381 -40.38 -2.17 0.08
N GLN A 382 -41.10 -3.29 -0.01
CA GLN A 382 -41.25 -4.25 1.08
C GLN A 382 -39.91 -4.86 1.52
N LEU A 383 -39.03 -5.17 0.57
CA LEU A 383 -37.69 -5.66 0.89
C LEU A 383 -36.89 -4.64 1.70
N PHE A 384 -37.04 -3.34 1.43
CA PHE A 384 -36.40 -2.30 2.23
C PHE A 384 -36.97 -2.24 3.64
N ASP A 385 -38.28 -2.14 3.78
CA ASP A 385 -38.93 -1.96 5.08
C ASP A 385 -38.84 -3.18 5.99
N ASP A 386 -39.18 -4.36 5.47
CA ASP A 386 -39.37 -5.56 6.28
C ASP A 386 -38.06 -6.28 6.58
N ASP A 387 -37.08 -6.20 5.66
CA ASP A 387 -35.82 -6.95 5.75
C ASP A 387 -34.61 -6.04 5.99
N LEU A 388 -34.36 -5.06 5.11
CA LEU A 388 -33.08 -4.34 5.11
C LEU A 388 -33.00 -3.27 6.21
N TYR A 389 -34.02 -2.42 6.35
CA TYR A 389 -34.08 -1.38 7.37
C TYR A 389 -33.83 -1.91 8.80
N PRO A 390 -34.52 -2.96 9.29
CA PRO A 390 -34.27 -3.49 10.63
C PRO A 390 -32.89 -4.12 10.79
N VAL A 391 -32.32 -4.73 9.73
CA VAL A 391 -30.95 -5.28 9.76
C VAL A 391 -29.93 -4.16 9.93
N VAL A 392 -30.01 -3.11 9.12
CA VAL A 392 -29.03 -2.01 9.14
C VAL A 392 -29.17 -1.20 10.43
N THR A 393 -30.38 -0.80 10.82
CA THR A 393 -30.58 0.02 12.04
C THR A 393 -30.31 -0.76 13.34
N GLY A 394 -30.62 -2.06 13.33
CA GLY A 394 -30.25 -2.97 14.42
C GLY A 394 -28.74 -3.02 14.62
N ALA A 395 -27.99 -3.13 13.52
CA ALA A 395 -26.54 -3.25 13.54
C ALA A 395 -25.80 -1.94 13.85
N PHE A 396 -26.23 -0.80 13.28
CA PHE A 396 -25.44 0.44 13.31
C PHE A 396 -26.05 1.58 14.14
N GLY A 397 -27.30 1.45 14.59
CA GLY A 397 -28.02 2.56 15.22
C GLY A 397 -29.09 3.15 14.30
N ALA A 398 -29.85 4.11 14.81
CA ALA A 398 -30.87 4.80 14.02
C ALA A 398 -30.26 5.88 13.12
N GLU A 399 -30.90 6.14 12.00
CA GLU A 399 -30.73 7.34 11.19
C GLU A 399 -31.33 8.58 11.89
N SER A 400 -31.14 9.75 11.28
CA SER A 400 -31.90 10.96 11.66
C SER A 400 -33.32 10.95 11.07
N ASP A 401 -34.17 11.88 11.49
CA ASP A 401 -35.44 12.18 10.82
C ASP A 401 -35.59 13.70 10.79
N ILE A 402 -34.79 14.36 9.92
CA ILE A 402 -34.65 15.81 9.98
C ILE A 402 -35.85 16.57 9.39
N ASP A 403 -36.66 15.93 8.55
CA ASP A 403 -37.89 16.50 8.01
C ASP A 403 -39.16 15.99 8.71
N GLU A 404 -39.00 15.18 9.76
CA GLU A 404 -40.07 14.63 10.60
C GLU A 404 -41.17 13.91 9.80
N ASN A 405 -40.78 13.29 8.68
CA ASN A 405 -41.69 12.56 7.81
C ASN A 405 -41.78 11.07 8.18
N GLY A 406 -40.83 10.56 8.98
CA GLY A 406 -40.77 9.18 9.47
C GLY A 406 -40.32 8.14 8.45
N HIS A 407 -39.83 8.55 7.28
CA HIS A 407 -39.40 7.68 6.19
C HIS A 407 -38.04 8.08 5.63
N VAL A 408 -37.22 7.09 5.31
CA VAL A 408 -36.10 7.23 4.39
C VAL A 408 -36.64 7.25 2.96
N LEU A 409 -36.34 8.30 2.22
CA LEU A 409 -36.79 8.47 0.84
C LEU A 409 -35.85 7.75 -0.12
N ILE A 410 -36.39 6.95 -1.02
CA ILE A 410 -35.63 6.24 -2.04
C ILE A 410 -35.99 6.85 -3.39
N LEU A 411 -35.11 7.67 -3.96
CA LEU A 411 -35.34 8.32 -5.24
C LEU A 411 -34.68 7.54 -6.38
N MET A 412 -35.50 6.90 -7.22
CA MET A 412 -35.06 6.23 -8.44
C MET A 412 -35.12 7.20 -9.63
N THR A 413 -33.96 7.55 -10.21
CA THR A 413 -33.88 8.60 -11.25
C THR A 413 -32.86 8.28 -12.36
N PRO A 414 -33.15 8.61 -13.64
CA PRO A 414 -32.18 8.56 -14.74
C PRO A 414 -30.94 9.42 -14.52
N VAL A 415 -30.98 10.43 -13.64
CA VAL A 415 -29.80 11.26 -13.32
C VAL A 415 -28.67 10.38 -12.77
N VAL A 416 -29.00 9.40 -11.92
CA VAL A 416 -28.01 8.45 -11.39
C VAL A 416 -27.46 7.56 -12.50
N ASN A 417 -28.29 7.12 -13.46
CA ASN A 417 -27.84 6.34 -14.62
C ASN A 417 -26.80 7.11 -15.46
N GLY A 418 -26.94 8.45 -15.53
CA GLY A 418 -26.06 9.34 -16.28
C GLY A 418 -24.72 9.66 -15.61
N LEU A 419 -24.55 9.33 -14.32
CA LEU A 419 -23.29 9.56 -13.59
C LEU A 419 -22.13 8.70 -14.12
N THR A 420 -22.44 7.58 -14.76
CA THR A 420 -21.43 6.69 -15.34
C THR A 420 -21.28 6.92 -16.84
N PRO A 421 -20.09 7.28 -17.34
CA PRO A 421 -19.84 7.38 -18.77
C PRO A 421 -20.07 6.04 -19.47
N THR A 422 -20.63 6.08 -20.68
CA THR A 422 -20.94 4.85 -21.44
C THR A 422 -19.70 4.00 -21.75
N SER A 423 -18.51 4.60 -21.77
CA SER A 423 -17.23 3.91 -21.92
C SER A 423 -16.87 3.00 -20.74
N GLU A 424 -17.47 3.21 -19.57
CA GLU A 424 -17.17 2.48 -18.32
C GLU A 424 -18.24 1.46 -17.93
N CYS A 425 -19.34 1.33 -18.69
CA CYS A 425 -20.44 0.41 -18.35
C CYS A 425 -20.04 -1.07 -18.16
N GLY A 426 -18.90 -1.48 -18.71
CA GLY A 426 -18.35 -2.83 -18.58
C GLY A 426 -17.40 -3.02 -17.40
N THR A 427 -17.03 -1.95 -16.71
CA THR A 427 -16.01 -1.95 -15.64
C THR A 427 -16.59 -1.55 -14.29
N ALA A 428 -17.27 -0.40 -14.20
CA ALA A 428 -17.84 0.12 -12.97
C ALA A 428 -19.08 0.98 -13.27
N ILE A 429 -20.03 1.03 -12.34
CA ILE A 429 -21.23 1.86 -12.45
C ILE A 429 -21.54 2.47 -11.08
N VAL A 430 -22.04 3.69 -11.06
CA VAL A 430 -22.68 4.28 -9.88
C VAL A 430 -24.07 3.66 -9.76
N THR A 431 -24.33 2.91 -8.69
CA THR A 431 -25.62 2.27 -8.46
C THR A 431 -26.58 3.12 -7.62
N GLY A 432 -26.02 3.98 -6.80
CA GLY A 432 -26.73 4.88 -5.92
C GLY A 432 -25.75 5.56 -4.98
N PHE A 433 -26.26 6.48 -4.17
CA PHE A 433 -25.46 7.17 -3.16
C PHE A 433 -26.34 7.78 -2.07
N PHE A 434 -25.74 7.99 -0.91
CA PHE A 434 -26.16 8.97 0.08
C PHE A 434 -25.23 10.20 0.03
N PHE A 435 -25.76 11.39 0.30
CA PHE A 435 -24.93 12.59 0.46
C PHE A 435 -25.36 13.43 1.67
N ALA A 436 -24.42 13.67 2.60
CA ALA A 436 -24.76 14.28 3.89
C ALA A 436 -25.33 15.71 3.84
N ILE A 437 -25.20 16.43 2.71
CA ILE A 437 -25.82 17.76 2.58
C ILE A 437 -27.34 17.70 2.77
N ASP A 438 -27.96 16.54 2.52
CA ASP A 438 -29.40 16.39 2.64
C ASP A 438 -29.85 16.32 4.10
N ILE A 439 -29.02 15.83 5.02
CA ILE A 439 -29.37 15.66 6.45
C ILE A 439 -28.65 16.65 7.39
N ASP A 440 -27.59 17.31 6.94
CA ASP A 440 -26.81 18.20 7.79
C ASP A 440 -27.46 19.59 7.91
N PRO A 441 -27.81 20.04 9.13
CA PRO A 441 -28.46 21.34 9.36
C PRO A 441 -27.69 22.55 8.84
N GLN A 442 -26.38 22.43 8.61
CA GLN A 442 -25.58 23.50 8.02
C GLN A 442 -26.05 23.84 6.59
N PHE A 443 -26.68 22.89 5.88
CA PHE A 443 -27.20 23.04 4.51
C PHE A 443 -28.71 23.23 4.46
N GLN A 444 -29.40 23.47 5.59
CA GLN A 444 -30.85 23.64 5.60
C GLN A 444 -31.38 24.77 4.68
N ASN A 445 -30.55 25.79 4.41
CA ASN A 445 -30.88 26.90 3.50
C ASN A 445 -30.16 26.80 2.15
N ASP A 446 -29.43 25.71 1.91
CA ASP A 446 -28.75 25.45 0.65
C ASP A 446 -29.75 24.96 -0.39
N GLU A 447 -29.61 25.42 -1.63
CA GLU A 447 -30.50 25.01 -2.73
C GLU A 447 -30.14 23.64 -3.32
N ARG A 448 -28.97 23.10 -2.97
CA ARG A 448 -28.54 21.74 -3.32
C ARG A 448 -29.15 20.67 -2.43
N SER A 449 -29.56 21.02 -1.21
CA SER A 449 -30.05 20.10 -0.19
C SER A 449 -31.55 19.84 -0.34
N ASN A 450 -31.94 18.58 -0.19
CA ASN A 450 -33.33 18.14 -0.16
C ASN A 450 -33.93 18.12 1.24
N ARG A 451 -33.10 18.34 2.27
CA ARG A 451 -33.51 18.45 3.67
C ARG A 451 -34.28 17.20 4.11
N GLY A 452 -33.69 16.02 3.96
CA GLY A 452 -34.29 14.76 4.39
C GLY A 452 -33.35 13.58 4.22
N GLU A 453 -33.70 12.46 4.81
CA GLU A 453 -33.01 11.19 4.66
C GLU A 453 -33.27 10.61 3.28
N ILE A 454 -32.32 10.73 2.35
CA ILE A 454 -32.50 10.29 0.97
C ILE A 454 -31.40 9.31 0.53
N PHE A 455 -31.84 8.21 -0.08
CA PHE A 455 -31.03 7.32 -0.90
C PHE A 455 -31.36 7.54 -2.38
N TYR A 456 -30.37 7.98 -3.16
CA TYR A 456 -30.49 8.12 -4.61
C TYR A 456 -30.12 6.80 -5.27
N ALA A 457 -31.00 6.30 -6.14
CA ALA A 457 -30.83 5.02 -6.80
C ALA A 457 -30.94 5.14 -8.33
N LEU A 458 -30.22 4.27 -9.01
CA LEU A 458 -30.37 4.08 -10.45
C LEU A 458 -31.78 3.54 -10.78
N THR A 459 -32.29 3.88 -11.96
CA THR A 459 -33.63 3.46 -12.44
C THR A 459 -33.51 2.46 -13.59
N PRO A 460 -34.48 1.55 -13.80
CA PRO A 460 -34.44 0.68 -14.96
C PRO A 460 -34.52 1.47 -16.27
N ASP A 461 -33.54 1.21 -17.13
CA ASP A 461 -33.39 1.77 -18.47
C ASP A 461 -32.79 0.71 -19.40
N PRO A 462 -33.59 -0.27 -19.86
CA PRO A 462 -33.10 -1.38 -20.68
C PRO A 462 -32.50 -0.92 -22.02
N ALA A 463 -32.89 0.27 -22.49
CA ALA A 463 -32.41 0.84 -23.74
C ALA A 463 -31.07 1.60 -23.59
N GLY A 464 -30.65 1.92 -22.35
CA GLY A 464 -29.47 2.75 -22.10
C GLY A 464 -29.62 4.16 -22.67
N SER A 465 -30.83 4.72 -22.56
CA SER A 465 -31.15 6.06 -23.04
C SER A 465 -30.54 7.18 -22.20
N ALA A 466 -30.35 6.94 -20.89
CA ALA A 466 -29.75 7.87 -19.95
C ALA A 466 -28.28 7.58 -19.63
N GLY A 467 -27.70 6.50 -20.18
CA GLY A 467 -26.34 6.08 -19.89
C GLY A 467 -26.12 4.60 -20.18
N CYS A 468 -25.67 3.85 -19.18
CA CYS A 468 -25.55 2.40 -19.28
C CYS A 468 -26.93 1.73 -19.37
N ALA A 469 -27.03 0.59 -20.08
CA ALA A 469 -28.26 -0.18 -20.12
C ALA A 469 -28.47 -0.94 -18.80
N HIS A 470 -29.62 -0.72 -18.16
CA HIS A 470 -30.01 -1.33 -16.89
C HIS A 470 -31.37 -2.04 -17.01
N PRO A 471 -31.39 -3.36 -17.24
CA PRO A 471 -32.65 -4.11 -17.23
C PRO A 471 -33.21 -4.21 -15.81
N VAL A 472 -34.52 -4.44 -15.67
CA VAL A 472 -35.22 -4.47 -14.37
C VAL A 472 -34.57 -5.48 -13.40
N GLU A 473 -34.17 -6.66 -13.89
CA GLU A 473 -33.55 -7.69 -13.06
C GLU A 473 -32.20 -7.25 -12.48
N ARG A 474 -31.50 -6.31 -13.14
CA ARG A 474 -30.28 -5.70 -12.59
C ARG A 474 -30.62 -4.75 -11.43
N ILE A 475 -31.72 -4.02 -11.52
CA ILE A 475 -32.20 -3.10 -10.47
C ILE A 475 -32.57 -3.90 -9.23
N GLU A 476 -33.41 -4.93 -9.40
CA GLU A 476 -33.86 -5.83 -8.34
C GLU A 476 -32.70 -6.50 -7.61
N ARG A 477 -31.56 -6.69 -8.30
CA ARG A 477 -30.35 -7.26 -7.69
C ARG A 477 -29.46 -6.23 -7.01
N LEU A 478 -29.23 -5.06 -7.63
CA LEU A 478 -28.17 -4.13 -7.19
C LEU A 478 -28.67 -3.07 -6.21
N VAL A 479 -29.90 -2.56 -6.38
CA VAL A 479 -30.41 -1.47 -5.55
C VAL A 479 -30.58 -1.91 -4.09
N PRO A 480 -31.08 -3.12 -3.77
CA PRO A 480 -31.14 -3.61 -2.38
C PRO A 480 -29.79 -3.65 -1.66
N ILE A 481 -28.74 -4.10 -2.37
CA ILE A 481 -27.37 -4.15 -1.83
C ILE A 481 -26.87 -2.72 -1.57
N THR A 482 -27.04 -1.85 -2.57
CA THR A 482 -26.60 -0.44 -2.49
C THR A 482 -27.33 0.32 -1.39
N PHE A 483 -28.63 0.07 -1.19
CA PHE A 483 -29.37 0.68 -0.08
C PHE A 483 -28.75 0.30 1.27
N SER A 484 -28.46 -0.98 1.49
CA SER A 484 -27.86 -1.44 2.75
C SER A 484 -26.49 -0.77 3.02
N HIS A 485 -25.74 -0.53 1.94
CA HIS A 485 -24.46 0.18 1.94
C HIS A 485 -24.63 1.67 2.29
N GLU A 486 -25.49 2.39 1.56
CA GLU A 486 -25.64 3.84 1.73
C GLU A 486 -26.41 4.22 3.00
N MET A 487 -27.33 3.36 3.45
CA MET A 487 -28.01 3.52 4.73
C MET A 487 -27.02 3.46 5.90
N GLN A 488 -25.99 2.60 5.82
CA GLN A 488 -24.89 2.61 6.80
C GLN A 488 -24.19 3.98 6.82
N HIS A 489 -23.89 4.56 5.65
CA HIS A 489 -23.21 5.86 5.59
C HIS A 489 -24.05 6.99 6.18
N MET A 490 -25.36 6.98 5.92
CA MET A 490 -26.31 7.92 6.50
C MET A 490 -26.34 7.82 8.03
N ILE A 491 -26.48 6.61 8.57
CA ILE A 491 -26.45 6.35 10.02
C ILE A 491 -25.11 6.77 10.61
N SER A 492 -23.99 6.40 9.97
CA SER A 492 -22.64 6.76 10.41
C SER A 492 -22.47 8.29 10.52
N TYR A 493 -22.84 9.04 9.48
CA TYR A 493 -22.76 10.50 9.53
C TYR A 493 -23.65 11.07 10.63
N HIS A 494 -24.88 10.58 10.78
CA HIS A 494 -25.76 11.00 11.86
C HIS A 494 -25.16 10.72 13.25
N GLN A 495 -24.71 9.49 13.51
CA GLN A 495 -24.27 9.05 14.84
C GLN A 495 -22.95 9.72 15.24
N HIS A 496 -21.97 9.80 14.34
CA HIS A 496 -20.68 10.42 14.61
C HIS A 496 -20.76 11.95 14.65
N VAL A 497 -21.35 12.56 13.62
CA VAL A 497 -21.29 14.01 13.39
C VAL A 497 -22.48 14.70 14.03
N LEU A 498 -23.69 14.38 13.58
CA LEU A 498 -24.87 15.18 13.94
C LEU A 498 -25.30 14.94 15.39
N LEU A 499 -25.28 13.71 15.89
CA LEU A 499 -25.75 13.40 17.23
C LEU A 499 -24.67 13.61 18.32
N ARG A 500 -23.39 13.43 17.98
CA ARG A 500 -22.28 13.44 18.95
C ARG A 500 -21.25 14.54 18.75
N GLY A 501 -21.31 15.28 17.65
CA GLY A 501 -20.39 16.38 17.38
C GLY A 501 -18.93 15.95 17.17
N GLY A 502 -18.71 14.70 16.75
CA GLY A 502 -17.40 14.20 16.31
C GLY A 502 -17.13 14.52 14.85
N GLY A 503 -15.96 14.11 14.37
CA GLY A 503 -15.70 14.09 12.92
C GLY A 503 -16.39 12.91 12.25
N SER A 504 -16.53 12.93 10.93
CA SER A 504 -16.99 11.76 10.19
C SER A 504 -16.03 10.58 10.42
N GLU A 505 -16.55 9.36 10.33
CA GLU A 505 -15.67 8.18 10.35
C GLU A 505 -14.63 8.25 9.20
N VAL A 506 -13.45 7.71 9.45
CA VAL A 506 -12.39 7.65 8.45
C VAL A 506 -12.78 6.70 7.32
N LEU A 507 -12.37 7.05 6.10
CA LEU A 507 -12.86 6.45 4.87
C LEU A 507 -12.85 4.92 4.87
N TRP A 508 -11.68 4.30 5.09
CA TRP A 508 -11.55 2.84 5.06
C TRP A 508 -12.48 2.10 6.03
N LEU A 509 -12.72 2.69 7.20
CA LEU A 509 -13.54 2.09 8.26
C LEU A 509 -15.02 2.27 7.93
N ASN A 510 -15.39 3.46 7.44
CA ASN A 510 -16.74 3.73 6.99
C ASN A 510 -17.14 2.79 5.83
N GLU A 511 -16.29 2.64 4.80
CA GLU A 511 -16.52 1.69 3.70
C GLU A 511 -16.55 0.23 4.17
N GLY A 512 -15.65 -0.14 5.09
CA GLY A 512 -15.63 -1.48 5.67
C GLY A 512 -16.94 -1.80 6.39
N MET A 513 -17.50 -0.83 7.12
CA MET A 513 -18.80 -0.98 7.79
C MET A 513 -19.94 -1.07 6.79
N SER A 514 -19.92 -0.35 5.67
CA SER A 514 -20.91 -0.52 4.60
C SER A 514 -20.86 -1.91 3.97
N HIS A 515 -19.67 -2.45 3.71
CA HIS A 515 -19.53 -3.84 3.24
C HIS A 515 -19.97 -4.86 4.31
N LEU A 516 -19.72 -4.58 5.59
CA LEU A 516 -20.27 -5.40 6.67
C LEU A 516 -21.81 -5.34 6.70
N SER A 517 -22.42 -4.18 6.39
CA SER A 517 -23.87 -4.03 6.25
C SER A 517 -24.44 -4.94 5.15
N GLU A 518 -23.80 -4.99 3.98
CA GLU A 518 -24.16 -5.90 2.89
C GLU A 518 -24.11 -7.37 3.33
N GLU A 519 -23.08 -7.76 4.10
CA GLU A 519 -22.96 -9.12 4.63
C GLU A 519 -24.04 -9.42 5.67
N LEU A 520 -24.36 -8.51 6.57
CA LEU A 520 -25.41 -8.72 7.57
C LEU A 520 -26.77 -8.94 6.89
N ALA A 521 -27.05 -8.23 5.80
CA ALA A 521 -28.21 -8.50 4.95
C ALA A 521 -28.12 -9.90 4.30
N ALA A 522 -26.94 -10.34 3.83
CA ALA A 522 -26.76 -11.69 3.32
C ALA A 522 -27.11 -12.75 4.39
N LEU A 523 -26.56 -12.62 5.60
CA LEU A 523 -26.76 -13.55 6.71
C LEU A 523 -28.24 -13.59 7.17
N HIS A 524 -28.94 -12.45 7.08
CA HIS A 524 -30.39 -12.41 7.27
C HIS A 524 -31.12 -13.31 6.27
N PHE A 525 -30.80 -13.20 4.98
CA PHE A 525 -31.40 -14.06 3.95
C PHE A 525 -31.00 -15.54 4.08
N GLU A 526 -29.78 -15.82 4.54
CA GLU A 526 -29.39 -17.20 4.90
C GLU A 526 -30.26 -17.76 6.02
N ALA A 527 -30.51 -16.98 7.07
CA ALA A 527 -31.38 -17.38 8.18
C ALA A 527 -32.83 -17.61 7.74
N LEU A 528 -33.30 -16.92 6.71
CA LEU A 528 -34.59 -17.13 6.06
C LEU A 528 -34.61 -18.32 5.07
N GLY A 529 -33.45 -18.92 4.76
CA GLY A 529 -33.31 -20.00 3.79
C GLY A 529 -33.31 -19.54 2.32
N ASP A 530 -33.13 -18.24 2.07
CA ASP A 530 -33.05 -17.66 0.72
C ASP A 530 -31.59 -17.65 0.23
N ALA A 531 -31.14 -18.81 -0.26
CA ALA A 531 -29.78 -18.98 -0.77
C ALA A 531 -29.46 -18.07 -1.97
N THR A 532 -30.48 -17.63 -2.73
CA THR A 532 -30.28 -16.78 -3.90
C THR A 532 -29.91 -15.37 -3.45
N ARG A 533 -30.70 -14.77 -2.54
CA ARG A 533 -30.40 -13.45 -1.99
C ARG A 533 -29.14 -13.44 -1.13
N PHE A 534 -28.92 -14.48 -0.32
CA PHE A 534 -27.65 -14.65 0.39
C PHE A 534 -26.46 -14.54 -0.57
N SER A 535 -26.49 -15.30 -1.67
CA SER A 535 -25.40 -15.29 -2.66
C SER A 535 -25.25 -13.92 -3.35
N GLN A 536 -26.36 -13.23 -3.63
CA GLN A 536 -26.34 -11.91 -4.26
C GLN A 536 -25.63 -10.86 -3.39
N PHE A 537 -25.91 -10.84 -2.09
CA PHE A 537 -25.31 -9.90 -1.15
C PHE A 537 -23.87 -10.30 -0.76
N ALA A 538 -23.58 -11.59 -0.57
CA ALA A 538 -22.27 -12.03 -0.07
C ALA A 538 -21.15 -12.05 -1.12
N VAL A 539 -21.46 -12.35 -2.39
CA VAL A 539 -20.43 -12.68 -3.40
C VAL A 539 -19.49 -11.49 -3.72
N GLY A 540 -19.97 -10.25 -3.61
CA GLY A 540 -19.17 -9.05 -3.82
C GLY A 540 -18.03 -8.96 -2.80
N ASN A 541 -18.37 -9.06 -1.52
CA ASN A 541 -17.42 -9.06 -0.42
C ASN A 541 -16.41 -10.22 -0.50
N LEU A 542 -16.88 -11.42 -0.83
CA LEU A 542 -16.02 -12.59 -1.02
C LEU A 542 -15.05 -12.40 -2.19
N TYR A 543 -15.47 -11.79 -3.29
CA TYR A 543 -14.59 -11.50 -4.41
C TYR A 543 -13.53 -10.45 -4.02
N ASN A 544 -13.93 -9.37 -3.36
CA ASN A 544 -13.04 -8.31 -2.86
C ASN A 544 -11.98 -8.88 -1.90
N ALA A 545 -12.41 -9.70 -0.95
CA ALA A 545 -11.53 -10.44 -0.04
C ALA A 545 -10.58 -11.39 -0.79
N PHE A 546 -11.08 -12.12 -1.79
CA PHE A 546 -10.25 -13.00 -2.59
C PHE A 546 -9.14 -12.23 -3.32
N VAL A 547 -9.46 -11.09 -3.94
CA VAL A 547 -8.46 -10.29 -4.66
C VAL A 547 -7.44 -9.62 -3.72
N TYR A 548 -7.87 -9.17 -2.54
CA TYR A 548 -6.99 -8.70 -1.47
C TYR A 548 -5.97 -9.76 -1.06
N LEU A 549 -6.46 -10.93 -0.64
CA LEU A 549 -5.65 -12.02 -0.09
C LEU A 549 -4.67 -12.60 -1.11
N LYS A 550 -4.79 -12.28 -2.41
CA LYS A 550 -3.80 -12.66 -3.40
C LYS A 550 -2.46 -11.94 -3.25
N ALA A 551 -2.48 -10.71 -2.74
CA ALA A 551 -1.30 -9.85 -2.58
C ALA A 551 -1.45 -8.90 -1.37
N PRO A 552 -1.52 -9.43 -0.14
CA PRO A 552 -1.78 -8.66 1.09
C PRO A 552 -0.62 -7.73 1.51
N GLY A 553 0.55 -7.81 0.86
CA GLY A 553 1.63 -6.81 1.02
C GLY A 553 1.48 -5.62 0.07
N ASN A 554 0.81 -5.81 -1.07
CA ASN A 554 0.54 -4.76 -2.05
C ASN A 554 -0.74 -3.99 -1.75
N ASN A 555 -1.76 -4.67 -1.23
CA ASN A 555 -3.04 -4.10 -0.82
C ASN A 555 -3.09 -3.96 0.71
N PHE A 556 -3.73 -2.93 1.24
CA PHE A 556 -3.63 -2.59 2.66
C PHE A 556 -4.95 -2.11 3.26
N VAL A 557 -5.08 -2.21 4.58
CA VAL A 557 -6.33 -1.92 5.30
C VAL A 557 -6.61 -0.42 5.41
N LEU A 558 -5.56 0.43 5.37
CA LEU A 558 -5.66 1.85 5.72
C LEU A 558 -5.17 2.78 4.61
N PRO A 559 -5.92 2.93 3.49
CA PRO A 559 -5.58 3.89 2.45
C PRO A 559 -5.64 5.35 2.87
N GLN A 560 -4.63 6.10 2.39
CA GLN A 560 -4.49 7.53 2.67
C GLN A 560 -5.55 8.38 1.97
N LEU A 561 -5.89 8.02 0.73
CA LEU A 561 -6.72 8.79 -0.20
C LEU A 561 -7.52 7.83 -1.08
N GLY A 562 -8.69 8.29 -1.54
CA GLY A 562 -9.60 7.48 -2.35
C GLY A 562 -10.41 6.48 -1.51
N SER A 563 -11.52 5.98 -2.05
CA SER A 563 -12.45 5.09 -1.34
C SER A 563 -11.93 3.67 -1.10
N GLY A 564 -10.63 3.47 -1.30
CA GLY A 564 -9.95 2.19 -1.37
C GLY A 564 -10.24 1.44 -2.66
N THR A 565 -9.27 0.66 -3.15
CA THR A 565 -9.52 -0.29 -4.25
C THR A 565 -10.48 -1.41 -3.79
N LEU A 566 -11.00 -2.21 -4.72
CA LEU A 566 -11.79 -3.41 -4.37
C LEU A 566 -11.02 -4.35 -3.40
N GLU A 567 -9.71 -4.48 -3.59
CA GLU A 567 -8.84 -5.22 -2.67
C GLU A 567 -8.83 -4.58 -1.27
N GLU A 568 -8.65 -3.27 -1.15
CA GLU A 568 -8.58 -2.60 0.15
C GLU A 568 -9.93 -2.67 0.89
N ARG A 569 -11.05 -2.57 0.16
CA ARG A 569 -12.40 -2.83 0.68
C ARG A 569 -12.56 -4.25 1.21
N GLY A 570 -12.03 -5.24 0.48
CA GLY A 570 -11.98 -6.64 0.92
C GLY A 570 -11.18 -6.83 2.21
N ALA A 571 -10.08 -6.09 2.37
CA ALA A 571 -9.27 -6.09 3.59
C ALA A 571 -10.06 -5.53 4.79
N SER A 572 -10.70 -4.38 4.62
CA SER A 572 -11.52 -3.74 5.66
C SER A 572 -12.69 -4.62 6.10
N TRP A 573 -13.41 -5.23 5.14
CA TRP A 573 -14.51 -6.15 5.43
C TRP A 573 -14.02 -7.37 6.22
N LEU A 574 -12.96 -8.06 5.77
CA LEU A 574 -12.39 -9.20 6.48
C LEU A 574 -12.00 -8.83 7.92
N PHE A 575 -11.38 -7.67 8.13
CA PHE A 575 -10.99 -7.22 9.46
C PHE A 575 -12.19 -6.98 10.37
N LEU A 576 -13.24 -6.31 9.88
CA LEU A 576 -14.44 -6.03 10.67
C LEU A 576 -15.29 -7.28 10.91
N ARG A 577 -15.35 -8.20 9.94
CA ARG A 577 -15.98 -9.51 10.12
C ARG A 577 -15.28 -10.30 11.22
N TRP A 578 -13.95 -10.39 11.16
CA TRP A 578 -13.16 -11.02 12.22
C TRP A 578 -13.42 -10.33 13.55
N LEU A 579 -13.39 -8.99 13.59
CA LEU A 579 -13.63 -8.24 14.84
C LEU A 579 -15.01 -8.56 15.43
N THR A 580 -16.04 -8.66 14.59
CA THR A 580 -17.40 -9.01 15.02
C THR A 580 -17.50 -10.45 15.53
N ASP A 581 -16.79 -11.39 14.88
CA ASP A 581 -16.69 -12.79 15.35
C ASP A 581 -16.01 -12.88 16.72
N GLN A 582 -14.98 -12.06 16.94
CA GLN A 582 -14.14 -12.11 18.14
C GLN A 582 -14.71 -11.36 19.34
N PHE A 583 -15.46 -10.29 19.12
CA PHE A 583 -15.88 -9.38 20.19
C PHE A 583 -17.40 -9.20 20.29
N GLY A 584 -18.15 -9.88 19.42
CA GLY A 584 -19.60 -9.95 19.48
C GLY A 584 -20.32 -9.13 18.40
N PRO A 585 -21.61 -9.44 18.14
CA PRO A 585 -22.40 -8.84 17.08
C PRO A 585 -22.74 -7.35 17.31
N ASP A 586 -22.45 -6.80 18.49
CA ASP A 586 -22.66 -5.39 18.84
C ASP A 586 -21.46 -4.49 18.49
N ILE A 587 -20.36 -5.05 17.96
CA ILE A 587 -19.22 -4.27 17.46
C ILE A 587 -19.64 -3.18 16.45
N PRO A 588 -20.44 -3.47 15.40
CA PRO A 588 -20.84 -2.45 14.43
C PRO A 588 -21.58 -1.27 15.09
N ARG A 589 -22.42 -1.56 16.10
CA ARG A 589 -23.14 -0.54 16.86
C ARG A 589 -22.18 0.31 17.68
N ARG A 590 -21.22 -0.31 18.38
CA ARG A 590 -20.19 0.40 19.16
C ARG A 590 -19.30 1.28 18.29
N LEU A 591 -19.01 0.85 17.06
CA LEU A 591 -18.23 1.62 16.09
C LEU A 591 -19.02 2.83 15.55
N SER A 592 -20.33 2.72 15.39
CA SER A 592 -21.17 3.82 14.89
C SER A 592 -21.56 4.82 16.00
N GLU A 593 -21.95 4.31 17.18
CA GLU A 593 -22.52 5.11 18.28
C GLU A 593 -21.46 5.83 19.15
N THR A 594 -20.49 6.48 18.52
CA THR A 594 -19.36 7.16 19.19
C THR A 594 -18.91 8.44 18.47
N ALA A 595 -18.14 9.29 19.15
CA ALA A 595 -17.47 10.44 18.54
C ALA A 595 -16.03 10.12 18.09
N GLU A 596 -15.50 8.95 18.48
CA GLU A 596 -14.19 8.47 18.05
C GLU A 596 -14.22 8.01 16.59
N ASN A 597 -13.06 7.99 15.93
CA ASN A 597 -12.90 7.49 14.57
C ASN A 597 -11.61 6.66 14.39
N GLY A 598 -11.53 5.92 13.29
CA GLY A 598 -10.38 5.14 12.85
C GLY A 598 -9.87 4.13 13.89
N ALA A 599 -8.54 4.06 14.03
CA ALA A 599 -7.91 3.11 14.94
C ALA A 599 -8.27 3.35 16.42
N ALA A 600 -8.56 4.59 16.81
CA ALA A 600 -9.02 4.91 18.15
C ALA A 600 -10.43 4.37 18.40
N ASN A 601 -11.32 4.49 17.42
CA ASN A 601 -12.66 3.89 17.47
C ASN A 601 -12.61 2.37 17.59
N ILE A 602 -11.84 1.69 16.74
CA ILE A 602 -11.67 0.24 16.83
C ILE A 602 -11.16 -0.18 18.21
N ALA A 603 -10.18 0.54 18.75
CA ALA A 603 -9.63 0.22 20.06
C ALA A 603 -10.64 0.45 21.19
N LEU A 604 -11.46 1.49 21.09
CA LEU A 604 -12.55 1.76 22.03
C LEU A 604 -13.63 0.67 21.96
N ALA A 605 -14.10 0.34 20.75
CA ALA A 605 -15.16 -0.63 20.54
C ALA A 605 -14.74 -2.03 21.00
N ALA A 606 -13.53 -2.47 20.65
CA ALA A 606 -13.01 -3.80 21.02
C ALA A 606 -12.48 -3.87 22.46
N GLY A 607 -12.10 -2.74 23.06
CA GLY A 607 -11.43 -2.68 24.35
C GLY A 607 -9.96 -3.15 24.32
N GLU A 608 -9.35 -3.20 23.15
CA GLU A 608 -7.96 -3.66 22.94
C GLU A 608 -7.18 -2.74 21.97
N PRO A 609 -5.84 -2.64 22.08
CA PRO A 609 -5.07 -1.81 21.16
C PRO A 609 -5.20 -2.26 19.70
N PHE A 610 -5.45 -1.31 18.80
CA PHE A 610 -5.52 -1.55 17.35
C PHE A 610 -4.33 -2.35 16.81
N THR A 611 -3.11 -2.05 17.28
CA THR A 611 -1.88 -2.73 16.82
C THR A 611 -1.90 -4.22 17.12
N ARG A 612 -2.55 -4.64 18.22
CA ARG A 612 -2.72 -6.05 18.57
C ARG A 612 -3.78 -6.71 17.68
N LEU A 613 -4.93 -6.06 17.54
CA LEU A 613 -6.06 -6.58 16.76
C LEU A 613 -5.65 -6.86 15.31
N VAL A 614 -4.96 -5.91 14.67
CA VAL A 614 -4.51 -6.05 13.28
C VAL A 614 -3.41 -7.11 13.13
N ALA A 615 -2.56 -7.30 14.14
CA ALA A 615 -1.56 -8.38 14.16
C ALA A 615 -2.20 -9.77 14.22
N GLU A 616 -3.19 -9.95 15.10
CA GLU A 616 -3.89 -11.21 15.30
C GLU A 616 -4.78 -11.56 14.10
N TRP A 617 -5.55 -10.59 13.59
CA TRP A 617 -6.37 -10.74 12.39
C TRP A 617 -5.56 -11.18 11.17
N PHE A 618 -4.37 -10.59 10.96
CA PHE A 618 -3.55 -10.92 9.81
C PHE A 618 -3.08 -12.38 9.86
N VAL A 619 -2.81 -12.93 11.04
CA VAL A 619 -2.56 -14.38 11.17
C VAL A 619 -3.83 -15.19 10.92
N ALA A 620 -4.99 -14.74 11.41
CA ALA A 620 -6.27 -15.42 11.23
C ALA A 620 -6.62 -15.67 9.74
N ASN A 621 -6.29 -14.72 8.87
CA ASN A 621 -6.51 -14.82 7.41
C ASN A 621 -5.88 -16.07 6.78
N TRP A 622 -4.80 -16.62 7.34
CA TRP A 622 -4.22 -17.88 6.86
C TRP A 622 -4.49 -19.05 7.80
N VAL A 623 -4.58 -18.84 9.11
CA VAL A 623 -4.70 -19.95 10.07
C VAL A 623 -6.12 -20.52 10.17
N SER A 624 -7.15 -19.68 10.07
CA SER A 624 -8.55 -19.96 10.48
C SER A 624 -9.04 -21.40 10.31
N ASP A 625 -9.28 -21.81 9.07
CA ASP A 625 -9.80 -23.13 8.70
C ASP A 625 -8.75 -23.97 7.96
N ASN A 626 -7.46 -23.71 8.20
CA ASN A 626 -6.37 -24.46 7.57
C ASN A 626 -6.25 -25.87 8.18
N PRO A 627 -6.53 -26.95 7.42
CA PRO A 627 -6.45 -28.31 7.95
C PRO A 627 -5.02 -28.76 8.27
N ASP A 628 -4.01 -28.11 7.67
CA ASP A 628 -2.60 -28.41 7.90
C ASP A 628 -2.08 -27.79 9.21
N VAL A 629 -2.85 -26.87 9.81
CA VAL A 629 -2.49 -26.25 11.09
C VAL A 629 -3.12 -27.02 12.23
N THR A 630 -2.28 -27.75 12.97
CA THR A 630 -2.70 -28.42 14.21
C THR A 630 -2.49 -27.49 15.39
N LEU A 631 -3.49 -26.70 15.74
CA LEU A 631 -3.48 -25.94 17.00
C LEU A 631 -3.81 -26.89 18.17
N PRO A 632 -3.14 -26.79 19.33
CA PRO A 632 -3.44 -27.65 20.48
C PRO A 632 -4.92 -27.58 20.85
N SER A 633 -5.63 -28.69 20.71
CA SER A 633 -7.02 -28.78 21.12
C SER A 633 -7.11 -28.82 22.65
N ALA A 634 -7.87 -27.89 23.22
CA ALA A 634 -8.21 -27.66 24.63
C ALA A 634 -7.31 -26.63 25.37
N ASP A 635 -7.96 -25.54 25.82
CA ASP A 635 -7.52 -24.54 26.80
C ASP A 635 -6.88 -23.20 26.37
N SER A 636 -7.19 -22.58 25.22
CA SER A 636 -6.89 -21.14 25.14
C SER A 636 -7.78 -20.30 24.22
N VAL A 637 -8.30 -19.21 24.81
CA VAL A 637 -8.77 -17.98 24.16
C VAL A 637 -7.83 -17.53 23.00
N LYS A 638 -6.56 -17.96 23.01
CA LYS A 638 -5.56 -17.66 21.98
C LYS A 638 -5.86 -18.31 20.61
N ILE A 639 -6.50 -19.48 20.56
CA ILE A 639 -6.81 -20.17 19.29
C ILE A 639 -8.03 -19.57 18.60
N GLU A 640 -9.04 -19.16 19.39
CA GLU A 640 -10.25 -18.50 18.86
C GLU A 640 -9.91 -17.19 18.15
N ARG A 641 -8.90 -16.44 18.66
CA ARG A 641 -8.37 -15.22 18.04
C ARG A 641 -7.88 -15.42 16.60
N PHE A 642 -7.51 -16.62 16.18
CA PHE A 642 -7.00 -16.88 14.83
C PHE A 642 -8.02 -17.54 13.90
N ARG A 643 -9.31 -17.46 14.23
CA ARG A 643 -10.40 -18.03 13.43
C ARG A 643 -11.47 -17.01 13.09
N TYR A 644 -12.11 -17.24 11.94
CA TYR A 644 -13.43 -16.73 11.62
C TYR A 644 -14.45 -17.77 12.07
N SER A 645 -15.50 -17.34 12.77
CA SER A 645 -16.62 -18.21 13.15
C SER A 645 -17.77 -18.14 12.14
N THR A 646 -17.86 -17.04 11.38
CA THR A 646 -18.92 -16.84 10.38
C THR A 646 -18.54 -17.48 9.03
N TRP A 647 -17.26 -17.47 8.66
CA TRP A 647 -16.79 -17.96 7.36
C TRP A 647 -15.67 -19.00 7.46
N ASP A 648 -15.88 -20.17 6.87
CA ASP A 648 -14.80 -21.10 6.53
C ASP A 648 -14.16 -20.68 5.20
N LEU A 649 -13.26 -19.69 5.24
CA LEU A 649 -12.74 -19.01 4.04
C LEU A 649 -12.08 -19.97 3.02
N ARG A 650 -11.31 -20.97 3.44
CA ARG A 650 -10.72 -21.96 2.50
C ARG A 650 -11.79 -22.82 1.87
N ALA A 651 -12.75 -23.29 2.66
CA ALA A 651 -13.86 -24.10 2.12
C ALA A 651 -14.71 -23.29 1.13
N THR A 652 -15.06 -22.06 1.48
CA THR A 652 -15.83 -21.13 0.66
C THR A 652 -15.09 -20.77 -0.64
N PHE A 653 -13.81 -20.39 -0.57
CA PHE A 653 -13.04 -20.08 -1.77
C PHE A 653 -12.80 -21.30 -2.66
N LEU A 654 -12.64 -22.49 -2.10
CA LEU A 654 -12.56 -23.72 -2.90
C LEU A 654 -13.87 -23.97 -3.65
N GLN A 655 -15.02 -23.77 -3.02
CA GLN A 655 -16.32 -23.88 -3.68
C GLN A 655 -16.47 -22.84 -4.80
N LEU A 656 -16.12 -21.59 -4.53
CA LEU A 656 -16.18 -20.50 -5.51
C LEU A 656 -15.21 -20.70 -6.67
N TYR A 657 -14.01 -21.22 -6.41
CA TYR A 657 -13.05 -21.64 -7.44
C TYR A 657 -13.65 -22.70 -8.37
N ASN A 658 -14.33 -23.70 -7.82
CA ASN A 658 -14.97 -24.75 -8.62
C ASN A 658 -16.18 -24.24 -9.43
N GLN A 659 -16.87 -23.20 -8.96
CA GLN A 659 -18.05 -22.63 -9.62
C GLN A 659 -17.72 -21.53 -10.63
N LEU A 660 -16.73 -20.68 -10.32
CA LEU A 660 -16.40 -19.43 -11.03
C LEU A 660 -14.87 -19.28 -11.22
N PRO A 661 -14.19 -20.20 -11.90
CA PRO A 661 -12.71 -20.25 -11.99
C PRO A 661 -12.08 -19.03 -12.67
N ASP A 662 -12.83 -18.28 -13.49
CA ASP A 662 -12.35 -17.05 -14.13
C ASP A 662 -12.26 -15.87 -13.16
N ARG A 663 -13.01 -15.91 -12.05
CA ARG A 663 -13.01 -14.87 -11.00
C ARG A 663 -12.18 -15.29 -9.79
N PHE A 664 -12.38 -16.52 -9.34
CA PHE A 664 -11.62 -17.12 -8.26
C PHE A 664 -10.57 -18.01 -8.89
N THR A 665 -9.37 -17.48 -9.07
CA THR A 665 -8.34 -18.10 -9.95
C THR A 665 -7.50 -19.18 -9.27
N ARG A 666 -7.71 -19.44 -7.98
CA ARG A 666 -7.07 -20.50 -7.20
C ARG A 666 -7.95 -20.92 -6.01
N PRO A 667 -7.83 -22.17 -5.50
CA PRO A 667 -8.65 -22.67 -4.40
C PRO A 667 -8.59 -21.84 -3.11
N PHE A 668 -7.41 -21.31 -2.79
CA PHE A 668 -7.23 -20.36 -1.70
C PHE A 668 -6.27 -19.25 -2.14
N PRO A 669 -6.57 -17.97 -1.86
CA PRO A 669 -5.83 -16.85 -2.43
C PRO A 669 -4.45 -16.62 -1.80
N ILE A 670 -4.20 -16.97 -0.54
CA ILE A 670 -2.88 -16.78 0.07
C ILE A 670 -1.96 -17.96 -0.28
N ILE A 671 -0.79 -17.65 -0.84
CA ILE A 671 0.31 -18.61 -1.00
C ILE A 671 1.52 -18.03 -0.26
N PRO A 672 1.90 -18.58 0.91
CA PRO A 672 3.07 -18.11 1.64
C PRO A 672 4.36 -18.27 0.83
N PHE A 673 5.34 -17.42 1.10
CA PHE A 673 6.72 -17.64 0.69
C PHE A 673 7.31 -18.79 1.52
N ASP A 674 7.41 -19.97 0.91
CA ASP A 674 7.87 -21.19 1.57
C ASP A 674 9.40 -21.30 1.55
N VAL A 675 9.98 -21.50 2.73
CA VAL A 675 11.41 -21.59 2.96
C VAL A 675 11.72 -22.83 3.79
N THR A 676 12.65 -23.65 3.32
CA THR A 676 13.24 -24.71 4.13
C THR A 676 14.45 -24.18 4.87
N GLY A 677 14.38 -24.17 6.21
CA GLY A 677 15.37 -23.54 7.08
C GLY A 677 15.27 -22.01 7.13
N GLY A 678 16.20 -21.37 7.85
CA GLY A 678 16.18 -19.92 8.04
C GLY A 678 16.90 -19.11 6.95
N ASN A 679 17.38 -19.71 5.86
CA ASN A 679 18.28 -19.05 4.92
C ASN A 679 17.54 -18.42 3.72
N PHE A 680 17.02 -17.22 3.90
CA PHE A 680 16.38 -16.44 2.84
C PHE A 680 16.61 -14.94 3.02
N VAL A 681 16.25 -14.16 2.01
CA VAL A 681 16.11 -12.70 2.10
C VAL A 681 14.83 -12.30 1.40
N LEU A 682 14.02 -11.52 2.10
CA LEU A 682 12.78 -10.88 1.65
C LEU A 682 12.95 -9.38 1.88
N SER A 683 12.68 -8.56 0.86
CA SER A 683 12.68 -7.10 0.99
C SER A 683 11.50 -6.54 0.20
N ASP A 684 10.74 -5.65 0.83
CA ASP A 684 9.62 -4.95 0.21
C ASP A 684 9.30 -3.67 1.02
N THR A 685 8.14 -3.06 0.78
CA THR A 685 7.60 -1.91 1.49
C THR A 685 6.33 -2.32 2.27
N LEU A 686 6.39 -2.25 3.60
CA LEU A 686 5.20 -2.36 4.45
C LEU A 686 4.35 -1.10 4.28
N LYS A 687 3.04 -1.28 4.13
CA LYS A 687 2.02 -0.22 4.04
C LYS A 687 1.06 -0.39 5.23
N ALA A 688 0.34 0.66 5.63
CA ALA A 688 -0.48 0.64 6.84
C ALA A 688 -1.54 -0.50 6.84
N GLY A 689 -1.34 -1.53 7.68
CA GLY A 689 -2.17 -2.73 7.74
C GLY A 689 -1.80 -3.84 6.73
N SER A 690 -0.68 -3.71 6.01
CA SER A 690 -0.19 -4.69 5.04
C SER A 690 0.91 -5.59 5.63
N GLY A 691 1.14 -6.73 4.99
CA GLY A 691 2.22 -7.63 5.36
C GLY A 691 2.40 -8.78 4.38
N GLU A 692 3.35 -9.66 4.66
CA GLU A 692 3.60 -10.87 3.88
C GLU A 692 3.40 -12.12 4.73
N TYR A 693 3.23 -13.27 4.08
CA TYR A 693 3.16 -14.58 4.74
C TYR A 693 4.40 -15.38 4.34
N VAL A 694 5.22 -15.76 5.32
CA VAL A 694 6.41 -16.58 5.13
C VAL A 694 6.24 -17.86 5.94
N LEU A 695 6.38 -19.01 5.29
CA LEU A 695 6.34 -20.30 5.95
C LEU A 695 7.78 -20.82 6.07
N ILE A 696 8.24 -21.05 7.29
CA ILE A 696 9.56 -21.63 7.54
C ILE A 696 9.40 -23.06 8.04
N THR A 697 9.99 -24.00 7.29
CA THR A 697 10.01 -25.42 7.61
C THR A 697 11.41 -25.83 8.05
N GLN A 698 11.58 -26.30 9.28
CA GLN A 698 12.78 -27.03 9.71
C GLN A 698 12.56 -28.54 9.58
N SER A 699 13.52 -29.22 8.94
CA SER A 699 13.57 -30.68 8.89
C SER A 699 13.88 -31.28 10.27
N PRO A 700 13.52 -32.56 10.52
CA PRO A 700 13.92 -33.27 11.74
C PRO A 700 15.39 -33.11 12.10
N GLY A 701 15.67 -32.67 13.33
CA GLY A 701 17.04 -32.46 13.84
C GLY A 701 17.82 -31.31 13.21
N GLN A 702 17.19 -30.47 12.39
CA GLN A 702 17.84 -29.31 11.80
C GLN A 702 18.27 -28.30 12.87
N GLU A 703 19.43 -27.68 12.69
CA GLU A 703 19.92 -26.64 13.59
C GLU A 703 18.98 -25.42 13.64
N GLY A 704 19.10 -24.66 14.74
CA GLY A 704 18.39 -23.40 14.91
C GLY A 704 18.79 -22.36 13.88
N PHE A 705 18.02 -21.29 13.77
CA PHE A 705 18.30 -20.22 12.83
C PHE A 705 17.99 -18.86 13.44
N THR A 706 18.55 -17.81 12.85
CA THR A 706 18.36 -16.44 13.29
C THR A 706 17.89 -15.58 12.12
N LEU A 707 16.94 -14.70 12.38
CA LEU A 707 16.40 -13.74 11.43
C LEU A 707 16.68 -12.31 11.88
N THR A 708 16.99 -11.47 10.90
CA THR A 708 17.03 -10.02 11.02
C THR A 708 15.84 -9.40 10.30
N PHE A 709 15.12 -8.52 10.98
CA PHE A 709 14.03 -7.73 10.44
C PHE A 709 14.33 -6.25 10.65
N THR A 710 14.83 -5.61 9.60
CA THR A 710 15.41 -4.26 9.63
C THR A 710 14.89 -3.44 8.45
N ARG A 711 15.33 -2.20 8.32
CA ARG A 711 15.28 -1.48 7.03
C ARG A 711 16.23 -2.14 6.02
N GLN A 712 16.07 -1.83 4.74
CA GLN A 712 16.95 -2.35 3.68
C GLN A 712 18.42 -1.95 3.85
N ASP A 713 18.69 -0.80 4.47
CA ASP A 713 20.04 -0.31 4.80
C ASP A 713 20.60 -0.89 6.11
N GLY A 714 19.90 -1.87 6.71
CA GLY A 714 20.27 -2.54 7.96
C GLY A 714 19.96 -1.76 9.23
N SER A 715 19.41 -0.54 9.16
CA SER A 715 19.01 0.20 10.37
C SER A 715 17.74 -0.37 11.00
N GLN A 716 17.50 -0.04 12.27
CA GLN A 716 16.31 -0.49 13.00
C GLN A 716 15.02 -0.06 12.30
N LEU A 717 14.09 -1.01 12.23
CA LEU A 717 12.76 -0.80 11.65
C LEU A 717 11.83 -0.30 12.77
N GLU A 718 11.70 1.02 12.88
CA GLU A 718 10.90 1.70 13.91
C GLU A 718 10.07 2.86 13.33
N GLY A 719 9.15 3.37 14.14
CA GLY A 719 8.44 4.62 13.91
C GLY A 719 6.94 4.46 13.71
N VAL A 720 6.37 5.39 12.94
CA VAL A 720 4.91 5.49 12.71
C VAL A 720 4.32 4.28 12.00
N ALA A 721 5.13 3.51 11.28
CA ALA A 721 4.68 2.27 10.61
C ALA A 721 4.35 1.13 11.58
N ARG A 722 4.75 1.23 12.86
CA ARG A 722 4.53 0.18 13.88
C ARG A 722 4.81 -1.24 13.32
N PRO A 723 6.01 -1.47 12.79
CA PRO A 723 6.36 -2.76 12.19
C PRO A 723 6.29 -3.87 13.26
N ARG A 724 5.77 -5.03 12.87
CA ARG A 724 5.69 -6.24 13.68
C ARG A 724 6.22 -7.42 12.89
N LEU A 725 6.97 -8.29 13.54
CA LEU A 725 7.18 -9.65 13.04
C LEU A 725 6.31 -10.55 13.89
N ASN A 726 5.17 -10.97 13.34
CA ASN A 726 4.35 -11.94 14.03
C ASN A 726 4.87 -13.34 13.74
N VAL A 727 4.96 -14.16 14.78
CA VAL A 727 5.56 -15.49 14.77
C VAL A 727 4.53 -16.46 15.34
N THR A 728 4.07 -17.41 14.55
CA THR A 728 3.19 -18.49 14.98
C THR A 728 3.90 -19.82 14.81
N ARG A 729 4.01 -20.61 15.87
CA ARG A 729 4.53 -21.98 15.78
C ARG A 729 3.41 -22.91 15.35
N LEU A 730 3.53 -23.58 14.21
CA LEU A 730 2.47 -24.45 13.65
C LEU A 730 2.63 -25.92 14.06
N ARG A 731 3.87 -26.43 14.07
CA ARG A 731 4.24 -27.79 14.51
C ARG A 731 5.63 -27.78 15.12
#